data_AF-F0XET3-F1
#
_entry.id   AF-F0XET3-F1
#
_cell.length_a   1.000
_cell.length_b   1.000
_cell.length_c   1.000
_cell.angle_alpha   90.00
_cell.angle_beta   90.00
_cell.angle_gamma   90.00
#
_symmetry.space_group_name_H-M   'P 1'
#
loop_
_entity.id
_entity.type
_entity.pdbx_description
1 polymer ?
#
loop_
_entity_poly.entity_id
_entity_poly.type
_entity_poly.pdbx_seq_one_letter_code
_entity_poly.pdbx_strand_id
1 'polypeptide(L)'
;MVIWPRSCVIASSVAASNQKSEQIEIGPLTGRGANEKTVVPKGDCLLIQLQQRFAMSEPHATGASASESGPAFADGDKEGDTRPSVSGGFADYDLARPLGSTAGLRQSLTAYGDAHFALFLRKAFIKALGYGESALARPIVGIVDTRSGLNACHANSAALVEAVQRGVQLAGALAVAFPTISLHESFAAPSSMFLLKLMAMDTEDMVRAQPVDAVVLVGGCDKTTPAQLMGAISANKPAVHLVTGPMLPGSHRGTRVGACTDCRNNWARYRAGEIDMEDIASLNEELVPTSGTCGVMGTASTMACLLVALGMMPINGATAPVVSAGRLRVAEQTGELAARLARESSTTASRPQDILSRDSIHNALTVLQAIGGSTNAIVHLLAIANRHPGLAGTVTLADLDRIGRCTPLLLDLKPSGAGYMTDFHAAGGMAALLTELRPLLQLDARTITGQTLGEALDAARFRPFAQTAIRLLASPLYTCSSLAVLHGNLAPRGAVLKASASKDRRLLQHKGPAVVFRSAADMANRLDDPNLDVTPDSVLVLRGIGPVGHPGMPEAGLIPIPRKLAVRGVTDMLRLSDGRMSGTAGGTILLHVAPEGADPRSVLGIVRDGDIIRCDLAARLLAVDLSDEEIAHRQAERVQDWAQTAANDDNDDHHHPEPWIARQTLRGYRGLYMREVNQADEGADFRFLTAEGPGRSDKTAAIVAGR
;
A
#
# COMPACT_ATOMS: atom_id res chain seq x y z
N MET A 1 47.64 11.68 -10.41
CA MET A 1 48.87 10.89 -10.18
C MET A 1 49.15 10.91 -8.67
N VAL A 2 48.89 9.79 -7.97
CA VAL A 2 49.21 9.47 -6.54
C VAL A 2 48.53 10.44 -5.52
N ILE A 3 48.07 10.16 -4.30
CA ILE A 3 48.57 9.34 -3.17
C ILE A 3 47.39 9.01 -2.20
N TRP A 4 47.41 7.80 -1.63
CA TRP A 4 46.72 7.37 -0.40
C TRP A 4 47.80 7.01 0.65
N PRO A 5 47.58 7.25 1.96
CA PRO A 5 48.05 6.31 2.99
C PRO A 5 47.02 6.13 4.14
N ARG A 6 46.69 4.89 4.57
CA ARG A 6 47.33 3.99 5.57
C ARG A 6 47.25 4.41 7.06
N SER A 7 46.38 3.68 7.79
CA SER A 7 46.49 2.95 9.07
C SER A 7 47.48 3.34 10.18
N CYS A 8 47.05 3.24 11.45
CA CYS A 8 47.91 2.79 12.57
C CYS A 8 47.11 2.08 13.68
N VAL A 9 47.76 1.09 14.29
CA VAL A 9 47.35 0.17 15.38
C VAL A 9 48.18 0.53 16.62
N ILE A 10 47.61 0.47 17.84
CA ILE A 10 48.37 0.14 19.06
C ILE A 10 47.51 -0.70 20.01
N ALA A 11 48.09 -1.79 20.50
CA ALA A 11 47.61 -2.62 21.61
C ALA A 11 48.38 -2.28 22.90
N SER A 12 47.76 -2.48 24.06
CA SER A 12 48.47 -2.74 25.32
C SER A 12 47.68 -3.70 26.21
N SER A 13 48.40 -4.67 26.75
CA SER A 13 47.98 -5.73 27.67
C SER A 13 48.24 -5.33 29.13
N VAL A 14 47.49 -5.91 30.09
CA VAL A 14 47.99 -6.67 31.27
C VAL A 14 47.01 -6.64 32.47
N ALA A 15 46.84 -7.84 33.03
CA ALA A 15 46.52 -8.23 34.42
C ALA A 15 45.06 -8.40 34.90
N ALA A 16 44.87 -9.59 35.46
CA ALA A 16 43.72 -10.14 36.16
C ALA A 16 43.61 -9.62 37.61
N SER A 17 42.39 -9.62 38.17
CA SER A 17 42.15 -10.07 39.55
C SER A 17 40.66 -10.35 39.81
N ASN A 18 40.41 -11.44 40.54
CA ASN A 18 39.14 -11.88 41.12
C ASN A 18 38.69 -10.97 42.29
N GLN A 19 37.38 -10.76 42.45
CA GLN A 19 36.62 -10.83 43.73
C GLN A 19 35.15 -10.43 43.47
N LYS A 20 34.20 -11.37 43.56
CA LYS A 20 33.31 -11.65 44.71
C LYS A 20 32.30 -10.55 45.06
N SER A 21 31.03 -10.89 44.76
CA SER A 21 29.82 -10.75 45.59
C SER A 21 29.52 -9.44 46.30
N GLU A 22 28.38 -8.84 45.97
CA GLU A 22 27.39 -8.42 46.97
C GLU A 22 25.99 -8.27 46.35
N GLN A 23 25.02 -8.99 46.92
CA GLN A 23 23.58 -8.78 46.73
C GLN A 23 23.18 -7.52 47.50
N ILE A 24 22.42 -6.61 46.89
CA ILE A 24 21.46 -5.77 47.64
C ILE A 24 20.19 -5.59 46.78
N GLU A 25 19.07 -6.07 47.32
CA GLU A 25 17.69 -5.82 46.87
C GLU A 25 17.33 -4.33 46.95
N ILE A 26 16.59 -3.83 45.96
CA ILE A 26 15.84 -2.56 46.11
C ILE A 26 14.42 -2.77 45.57
N GLY A 27 13.47 -2.86 46.49
CA GLY A 27 12.04 -2.66 46.25
C GLY A 27 11.67 -1.16 46.23
N PRO A 28 10.44 -0.82 45.77
CA PRO A 28 10.16 0.48 45.16
C PRO A 28 9.60 1.50 46.15
N LEU A 29 9.91 2.79 45.95
CA LEU A 29 9.19 3.88 46.60
C LEU A 29 8.92 5.04 45.63
N THR A 30 7.62 5.20 45.40
CA THR A 30 6.90 6.39 44.95
C THR A 30 7.08 7.57 45.92
N GLY A 31 7.10 8.81 45.42
CA GLY A 31 6.85 9.98 46.27
C GLY A 31 7.33 11.31 45.69
N ARG A 32 6.38 12.14 45.27
CA ARG A 32 6.55 13.54 44.85
C ARG A 32 7.04 14.43 46.00
N GLY A 33 7.76 15.52 45.66
CA GLY A 33 7.73 16.73 46.48
C GLY A 33 8.91 17.70 46.33
N ALA A 34 8.63 18.84 45.70
CA ALA A 34 9.26 20.16 45.85
C ALA A 34 10.72 20.38 45.40
N ASN A 35 10.92 21.42 44.58
CA ASN A 35 12.06 22.31 44.79
C ASN A 35 11.83 23.73 44.24
N GLU A 36 12.18 24.68 45.09
CA GLU A 36 12.27 26.12 44.87
C GLU A 36 13.52 26.51 44.07
N LYS A 37 13.39 27.67 43.43
CA LYS A 37 14.39 28.67 42.98
C LYS A 37 15.86 28.48 43.39
N THR A 38 16.77 28.60 42.43
CA THR A 38 17.88 29.58 42.40
C THR A 38 18.64 29.52 41.05
N VAL A 39 18.66 30.62 40.29
CA VAL A 39 19.82 31.52 39.98
C VAL A 39 20.68 31.06 38.79
N VAL A 40 20.67 31.92 37.77
CA VAL A 40 21.40 31.85 36.49
C VAL A 40 22.75 32.57 36.63
N PRO A 41 23.86 32.01 36.08
CA PRO A 41 25.02 32.80 35.70
C PRO A 41 25.05 33.08 34.19
N LYS A 42 25.34 34.34 33.85
CA LYS A 42 25.68 34.82 32.50
C LYS A 42 27.06 34.31 32.09
N GLY A 43 27.22 33.97 30.81
CA GLY A 43 28.49 33.71 30.14
C GLY A 43 28.31 33.81 28.63
N ASP A 44 29.18 34.57 27.98
CA ASP A 44 29.01 35.17 26.65
C ASP A 44 29.11 34.19 25.46
N CYS A 45 28.34 34.49 24.40
CA CYS A 45 28.40 33.81 23.11
C CYS A 45 29.03 34.74 22.06
N LEU A 46 30.22 34.36 21.57
CA LEU A 46 30.92 35.04 20.48
C LEU A 46 30.36 34.56 19.12
N LEU A 47 29.76 35.48 18.37
CA LEU A 47 29.47 35.32 16.93
C LEU A 47 30.60 35.95 16.12
N ILE A 48 31.23 35.16 15.24
CA ILE A 48 32.19 35.64 14.24
C ILE A 48 31.41 35.95 12.95
N GLN A 49 31.34 37.24 12.59
CA GLN A 49 30.93 37.72 11.27
C GLN A 49 32.18 38.09 10.45
N LEU A 50 32.31 37.49 9.27
CA LEU A 50 33.27 37.87 8.24
C LEU A 50 32.65 38.98 7.35
N GLN A 51 33.22 40.18 7.41
CA GLN A 51 32.94 41.27 6.46
C GLN A 51 33.92 41.19 5.27
N GLN A 52 33.40 41.10 4.04
CA GLN A 52 34.13 41.43 2.82
C GLN A 52 33.71 42.83 2.34
N ARG A 53 34.71 43.69 2.14
CA ARG A 53 34.59 45.03 1.56
C ARG A 53 34.55 44.96 0.04
N PHE A 54 33.64 45.70 -0.59
CA PHE A 54 33.83 46.20 -1.96
C PHE A 54 33.49 47.70 -1.99
N ALA A 55 34.39 48.47 -2.60
CA ALA A 55 34.33 49.91 -2.78
C ALA A 55 33.38 50.27 -3.92
N MET A 56 32.60 51.34 -3.74
CA MET A 56 31.88 52.03 -4.82
C MET A 56 32.49 53.43 -4.98
N SER A 57 32.86 53.76 -6.22
CA SER A 57 33.28 55.09 -6.66
C SER A 57 32.15 55.74 -7.46
N GLU A 58 31.73 56.93 -7.05
CA GLU A 58 30.88 57.83 -7.83
C GLU A 58 31.65 58.47 -9.00
N PRO A 59 30.95 59.01 -10.01
CA PRO A 59 31.46 60.16 -10.73
C PRO A 59 30.52 61.37 -10.71
N HIS A 60 31.15 62.52 -10.53
CA HIS A 60 30.61 63.88 -10.57
C HIS A 60 29.94 64.27 -11.90
N ALA A 61 28.88 65.06 -11.79
CA ALA A 61 28.27 65.84 -12.86
C ALA A 61 28.82 67.29 -12.87
N THR A 62 29.25 67.79 -14.04
CA THR A 62 29.29 69.22 -14.39
C THR A 62 29.17 69.38 -15.91
N GLY A 63 28.44 70.39 -16.37
CA GLY A 63 28.46 70.83 -17.78
C GLY A 63 27.13 71.42 -18.28
N ALA A 64 27.08 72.75 -18.34
CA ALA A 64 25.93 73.55 -18.77
C ALA A 64 25.80 73.69 -20.31
N SER A 65 24.61 74.16 -20.72
CA SER A 65 24.07 74.43 -22.06
C SER A 65 24.80 75.47 -22.92
N ALA A 66 24.72 75.36 -24.27
CA ALA A 66 24.08 76.35 -25.18
C ALA A 66 24.26 76.05 -26.70
N SER A 67 23.12 76.09 -27.41
CA SER A 67 22.79 76.69 -28.74
C SER A 67 23.54 76.42 -30.07
N GLU A 68 22.71 76.04 -31.06
CA GLU A 68 22.58 76.55 -32.46
C GLU A 68 23.49 76.09 -33.62
N SER A 69 22.90 75.37 -34.59
CA SER A 69 22.65 75.79 -36.00
C SER A 69 22.16 74.63 -36.90
N GLY A 70 21.12 74.85 -37.72
CA GLY A 70 20.47 73.89 -38.64
C GLY A 70 21.19 73.69 -40.00
N PRO A 71 20.56 73.24 -41.11
CA PRO A 71 19.12 72.96 -41.34
C PRO A 71 18.75 71.64 -42.10
N ALA A 72 17.45 71.30 -42.02
CA ALA A 72 16.51 70.70 -43.01
C ALA A 72 16.89 69.49 -43.89
N PHE A 73 16.04 68.44 -43.92
CA PHE A 73 15.22 68.09 -45.10
C PHE A 73 14.08 67.07 -44.77
N ALA A 74 12.89 67.45 -45.25
CA ALA A 74 11.57 66.82 -45.45
C ALA A 74 11.29 65.30 -45.26
N ASP A 75 10.09 65.09 -44.68
CA ASP A 75 9.06 64.06 -44.85
C ASP A 75 9.29 62.81 -45.72
N GLY A 76 8.88 61.67 -45.16
CA GLY A 76 8.63 60.41 -45.87
C GLY A 76 7.91 59.39 -44.97
N ASP A 77 6.61 59.26 -45.20
CA ASP A 77 5.65 58.36 -44.54
C ASP A 77 6.00 56.86 -44.56
N LYS A 78 5.64 56.21 -43.44
CA LYS A 78 4.99 54.89 -43.26
C LYS A 78 5.68 53.57 -43.61
N GLU A 79 5.58 52.73 -42.56
CA GLU A 79 5.31 51.28 -42.56
C GLU A 79 6.43 50.33 -43.00
N GLY A 80 7.10 49.80 -41.98
CA GLY A 80 7.93 48.61 -42.06
C GLY A 80 8.44 48.18 -40.69
N ASP A 81 7.56 48.10 -39.67
CA ASP A 81 7.93 47.48 -38.38
C ASP A 81 8.03 45.96 -38.57
N THR A 82 9.10 45.54 -39.25
CA THR A 82 9.57 44.16 -39.28
C THR A 82 10.24 43.86 -37.95
N ARG A 83 9.44 43.76 -36.88
CA ARG A 83 9.93 43.16 -35.64
C ARG A 83 10.38 41.74 -35.95
N PRO A 84 11.63 41.36 -35.61
CA PRO A 84 12.11 40.01 -35.83
C PRO A 84 11.18 39.05 -35.11
N SER A 85 10.73 38.00 -35.79
CA SER A 85 9.99 36.91 -35.15
C SER A 85 10.87 36.33 -34.04
N VAL A 86 10.52 36.62 -32.79
CA VAL A 86 11.24 36.14 -31.61
C VAL A 86 11.09 34.62 -31.57
N SER A 87 12.13 33.95 -32.04
CA SER A 87 12.21 32.51 -32.13
C SER A 87 12.43 31.89 -30.75
N GLY A 88 11.51 31.01 -30.35
CA GLY A 88 11.73 29.89 -29.43
C GLY A 88 11.89 30.13 -27.93
N GLY A 89 12.43 31.26 -27.46
CA GLY A 89 12.84 31.41 -26.05
C GLY A 89 11.97 32.32 -25.16
N PHE A 90 11.38 33.37 -25.74
CA PHE A 90 10.70 34.42 -24.96
C PHE A 90 9.17 34.43 -25.10
N ALA A 91 8.60 33.46 -25.83
CA ALA A 91 7.17 33.39 -26.07
C ALA A 91 6.34 33.31 -24.77
N ASP A 92 6.89 32.71 -23.70
CA ASP A 92 6.23 32.67 -22.38
C ASP A 92 6.02 34.05 -21.74
N TYR A 93 6.76 35.08 -22.19
CA TYR A 93 6.71 36.45 -21.68
C TYR A 93 5.91 37.41 -22.56
N ASP A 94 5.40 36.94 -23.70
CA ASP A 94 4.57 37.75 -24.58
C ASP A 94 3.15 37.86 -24.01
N LEU A 95 2.88 38.95 -23.29
CA LEU A 95 1.57 39.22 -22.67
C LEU A 95 0.43 39.38 -23.69
N ALA A 96 0.75 39.60 -24.98
CA ALA A 96 -0.26 39.69 -26.03
C ALA A 96 -0.76 38.32 -26.48
N ARG A 97 -0.10 37.22 -26.07
CA ARG A 97 -0.44 35.85 -26.46
C ARG A 97 -0.73 34.99 -25.23
N PRO A 98 -1.93 34.39 -25.12
CA PRO A 98 -2.19 33.41 -24.08
C PRO A 98 -1.16 32.26 -24.11
N LEU A 99 -0.83 31.71 -22.95
CA LEU A 99 0.03 30.53 -22.85
C LEU A 99 -0.60 29.34 -23.61
N GLY A 100 0.01 28.97 -24.74
CA GLY A 100 -0.58 28.03 -25.69
C GLY A 100 -0.41 26.54 -25.37
N SER A 101 0.37 26.17 -24.36
CA SER A 101 0.60 24.78 -23.96
C SER A 101 0.12 24.54 -22.54
N THR A 102 -0.54 23.41 -22.33
CA THR A 102 -1.00 22.91 -21.02
C THR A 102 -0.16 21.72 -20.54
N ALA A 103 1.09 21.60 -21.01
CA ALA A 103 2.01 20.52 -20.64
C ALA A 103 3.20 21.04 -19.82
N GLY A 104 3.82 20.13 -19.05
CA GLY A 104 4.97 20.42 -18.19
C GLY A 104 4.71 21.60 -17.27
N LEU A 105 5.66 22.53 -17.18
CA LEU A 105 5.55 23.71 -16.30
C LEU A 105 4.35 24.63 -16.58
N ARG A 106 3.73 24.55 -17.75
CA ARG A 106 2.64 25.45 -18.17
C ARG A 106 1.26 24.95 -17.74
N GLN A 107 1.18 23.72 -17.24
CA GLN A 107 -0.06 23.14 -16.73
C GLN A 107 -0.34 23.57 -15.28
N SER A 108 -1.62 23.57 -14.88
CA SER A 108 -2.06 23.76 -13.48
C SER A 108 -1.31 24.88 -12.76
N LEU A 109 -1.30 26.08 -13.37
CA LEU A 109 -0.61 27.22 -12.82
C LEU A 109 -1.24 27.67 -11.50
N THR A 110 -0.39 28.13 -10.57
CA THR A 110 -0.85 28.69 -9.30
C THR A 110 -1.74 29.91 -9.57
N ALA A 111 -2.88 29.99 -8.88
CA ALA A 111 -3.88 31.02 -9.10
C ALA A 111 -3.47 32.39 -8.52
N TYR A 112 -2.56 33.09 -9.20
CA TYR A 112 -2.21 34.48 -8.91
C TYR A 112 -3.09 35.50 -9.65
N GLY A 113 -4.06 35.04 -10.44
CA GLY A 113 -4.85 35.90 -11.34
C GLY A 113 -4.12 36.31 -12.63
N ASP A 114 -2.84 35.96 -12.76
CA ASP A 114 -2.00 36.19 -13.94
C ASP A 114 -1.21 34.92 -14.27
N ALA A 115 -1.55 34.30 -15.41
CA ALA A 115 -0.93 33.06 -15.85
C ALA A 115 0.54 33.25 -16.28
N HIS A 116 0.88 34.39 -16.89
CA HIS A 116 2.26 34.68 -17.29
C HIS A 116 3.13 34.91 -16.05
N PHE A 117 2.63 35.65 -15.06
CA PHE A 117 3.32 35.81 -13.78
C PHE A 117 3.48 34.48 -13.05
N ALA A 118 2.44 33.64 -13.01
CA ALA A 118 2.51 32.32 -12.39
C ALA A 118 3.60 31.44 -13.02
N LEU A 119 3.69 31.44 -14.36
CA LEU A 119 4.72 30.71 -15.08
C LEU A 119 6.11 31.32 -14.87
N PHE A 120 6.24 32.66 -14.93
CA PHE A 120 7.48 33.37 -14.64
C PHE A 120 8.02 33.01 -13.26
N LEU A 121 7.18 33.09 -12.22
CA LEU A 121 7.54 32.79 -10.84
C LEU A 121 7.98 31.33 -10.69
N ARG A 122 7.23 30.39 -11.28
CA ARG A 122 7.56 28.96 -11.27
C ARG A 122 8.92 28.70 -11.93
N LYS A 123 9.18 29.30 -13.11
CA LYS A 123 10.47 29.19 -13.81
C LYS A 123 11.61 29.81 -13.00
N ALA A 124 11.38 30.92 -12.31
CA ALA A 124 12.37 31.55 -11.45
C ALA A 124 12.79 30.62 -10.29
N PHE A 125 11.83 30.04 -9.57
CA PHE A 125 12.14 29.15 -8.44
C PHE A 125 12.79 27.84 -8.88
N ILE A 126 12.32 27.19 -9.94
CA ILE A 126 12.88 25.91 -10.37
C ILE A 126 14.32 26.07 -10.92
N LYS A 127 14.68 27.23 -11.46
CA LYS A 127 16.06 27.54 -11.87
C LYS A 127 17.05 27.55 -10.71
N ALA A 128 16.59 27.74 -9.46
CA ALA A 128 17.46 27.60 -8.28
C ALA A 128 18.00 26.17 -8.12
N LEU A 129 17.36 25.16 -8.75
CA LEU A 129 17.84 23.78 -8.84
C LEU A 129 18.84 23.55 -10.00
N GLY A 130 19.16 24.58 -10.79
CA GLY A 130 20.13 24.50 -11.89
C GLY A 130 19.57 24.09 -13.26
N TYR A 131 18.24 24.08 -13.44
CA TYR A 131 17.63 23.72 -14.73
C TYR A 131 17.72 24.85 -15.76
N GLY A 132 18.15 24.52 -16.99
CA GLY A 132 18.11 25.41 -18.15
C GLY A 132 16.77 25.38 -18.89
N GLU A 133 16.52 26.38 -19.74
CA GLU A 133 15.25 26.53 -20.49
C GLU A 133 14.88 25.30 -21.33
N SER A 134 15.86 24.66 -21.97
CA SER A 134 15.60 23.46 -22.78
C SER A 134 15.02 22.30 -21.95
N ALA A 135 15.46 22.14 -20.69
CA ALA A 135 14.91 21.12 -19.80
C ALA A 135 13.49 21.49 -19.35
N LEU A 136 13.27 22.77 -19.01
CA LEU A 136 11.98 23.28 -18.54
C LEU A 136 10.91 23.33 -19.64
N ALA A 137 11.31 23.25 -20.91
CA ALA A 137 10.41 23.15 -22.06
C ALA A 137 9.89 21.73 -22.32
N ARG A 138 10.48 20.70 -21.69
CA ARG A 138 10.09 19.30 -21.90
C ARG A 138 8.86 18.92 -21.08
N PRO A 139 8.11 17.87 -21.50
CA PRO A 139 7.14 17.22 -20.64
C PRO A 139 7.79 16.70 -19.36
N ILE A 140 7.05 16.70 -18.27
CA ILE A 140 7.53 16.34 -16.93
C ILE A 140 6.96 14.99 -16.54
N VAL A 141 7.85 14.04 -16.23
CA VAL A 141 7.49 12.78 -15.58
C VAL A 141 7.79 12.92 -14.09
N GLY A 142 6.72 12.87 -13.29
CA GLY A 142 6.82 12.79 -11.84
C GLY A 142 7.23 11.39 -11.38
N ILE A 143 8.13 11.26 -10.43
CA ILE A 143 8.51 9.96 -9.84
C ILE A 143 8.14 10.00 -8.36
N VAL A 144 7.10 9.26 -8.00
CA VAL A 144 6.64 9.14 -6.61
C VAL A 144 7.61 8.26 -5.84
N ASP A 145 8.40 8.86 -4.95
CA ASP A 145 9.39 8.17 -4.11
C ASP A 145 8.80 7.84 -2.73
N THR A 146 8.86 6.57 -2.36
CA THR A 146 8.38 6.03 -1.09
C THR A 146 9.52 5.56 -0.18
N ARG A 147 10.74 6.07 -0.40
CA ARG A 147 11.91 5.80 0.45
C ARG A 147 11.65 6.17 1.91
N SER A 148 12.05 5.27 2.82
CA SER A 148 12.06 5.53 4.26
C SER A 148 13.09 4.66 4.97
N GLY A 149 13.74 5.20 6.01
CA GLY A 149 14.63 4.43 6.88
C GLY A 149 13.90 3.39 7.74
N LEU A 150 12.58 3.51 7.88
CA LEU A 150 11.71 2.54 8.59
C LEU A 150 11.03 1.55 7.64
N ASN A 151 11.43 1.53 6.36
CA ASN A 151 10.82 0.68 5.35
C ASN A 151 11.86 -0.13 4.56
N ALA A 152 12.25 -1.29 5.12
CA ALA A 152 13.19 -2.20 4.48
C ALA A 152 12.70 -2.74 3.11
N CYS A 153 11.38 -2.79 2.90
CA CYS A 153 10.79 -3.19 1.61
C CYS A 153 11.08 -2.22 0.47
N HIS A 154 11.46 -0.98 0.81
CA HIS A 154 11.73 0.13 -0.12
C HIS A 154 13.18 0.61 -0.03
N ALA A 155 14.08 -0.15 0.61
CA ALA A 155 15.47 0.27 0.81
C ALA A 155 16.23 0.51 -0.53
N ASN A 156 15.82 -0.14 -1.62
CA ASN A 156 16.39 0.09 -2.96
C ASN A 156 15.72 1.22 -3.76
N SER A 157 14.75 1.95 -3.19
CA SER A 157 13.98 2.99 -3.91
C SER A 157 14.89 4.02 -4.57
N ALA A 158 15.98 4.44 -3.91
CA ALA A 158 16.92 5.41 -4.47
C ALA A 158 17.52 4.94 -5.82
N ALA A 159 17.94 3.67 -5.90
CA ALA A 159 18.50 3.09 -7.13
C ALA A 159 17.44 2.92 -8.23
N LEU A 160 16.18 2.64 -7.85
CA LEU A 160 15.07 2.58 -8.79
C LEU A 160 14.74 3.96 -9.35
N VAL A 161 14.67 4.98 -8.50
CA VAL A 161 14.42 6.37 -8.92
C VAL A 161 15.50 6.82 -9.89
N GLU A 162 16.79 6.55 -9.61
CA GLU A 162 17.88 6.86 -10.53
C GLU A 162 17.73 6.15 -11.89
N ALA A 163 17.38 4.86 -11.88
CA ALA A 163 17.14 4.11 -13.11
C ALA A 163 15.92 4.64 -13.91
N VAL A 164 14.83 5.00 -13.23
CA VAL A 164 13.67 5.64 -13.86
C VAL A 164 14.07 6.98 -14.46
N GLN A 165 14.81 7.82 -13.72
CA GLN A 165 15.28 9.12 -14.21
C GLN A 165 16.10 8.97 -15.49
N ARG A 166 17.01 7.98 -15.54
CA ARG A 166 17.78 7.66 -16.74
C ARG A 166 16.86 7.35 -17.93
N GLY A 167 15.87 6.46 -17.76
CA GLY A 167 14.91 6.12 -18.82
C GLY A 167 14.10 7.32 -19.31
N VAL A 168 13.59 8.14 -18.38
CA VAL A 168 12.82 9.36 -18.69
C VAL A 168 13.67 10.36 -19.49
N GLN A 169 14.90 10.61 -19.05
CA GLN A 169 15.79 11.60 -19.66
C GLN A 169 16.27 11.17 -21.05
N LEU A 170 16.64 9.88 -21.21
CA LEU A 170 17.03 9.31 -22.50
C LEU A 170 15.87 9.36 -23.51
N ALA A 171 14.63 9.23 -23.02
CA ALA A 171 13.43 9.38 -23.83
C ALA A 171 13.01 10.84 -24.07
N GLY A 172 13.78 11.84 -23.63
CA GLY A 172 13.55 13.25 -23.96
C GLY A 172 12.54 13.99 -23.08
N ALA A 173 12.21 13.48 -21.90
CA ALA A 173 11.38 14.17 -20.90
C ALA A 173 12.22 14.65 -19.69
N LEU A 174 11.63 15.49 -18.84
CA LEU A 174 12.22 15.94 -17.58
C LEU A 174 11.73 15.04 -16.43
N ALA A 175 12.68 14.40 -15.73
CA ALA A 175 12.37 13.54 -14.58
C ALA A 175 12.42 14.33 -13.27
N VAL A 176 11.33 14.32 -12.51
CA VAL A 176 11.24 15.03 -11.21
C VAL A 176 10.73 14.07 -10.14
N ALA A 177 11.60 13.70 -9.20
CA ALA A 177 11.21 12.88 -8.07
C ALA A 177 10.58 13.74 -6.96
N PHE A 178 9.51 13.23 -6.34
CA PHE A 178 8.89 13.85 -5.18
C PHE A 178 8.37 12.78 -4.20
N PRO A 179 8.39 13.05 -2.89
CA PRO A 179 8.01 12.05 -1.90
C PRO A 179 6.49 11.94 -1.73
N THR A 180 6.03 10.76 -1.33
CA THR A 180 4.74 10.52 -0.66
C THR A 180 5.00 9.72 0.62
N ILE A 181 4.03 9.60 1.52
CA ILE A 181 4.21 8.81 2.74
C ILE A 181 4.60 7.36 2.43
N SER A 182 5.41 6.77 3.30
CA SER A 182 5.91 5.39 3.15
C SER A 182 5.29 4.49 4.21
N LEU A 183 4.71 3.37 3.78
CA LEU A 183 4.04 2.43 4.68
C LEU A 183 4.79 1.10 4.72
N HIS A 184 5.18 0.66 5.92
CA HIS A 184 5.70 -0.68 6.17
C HIS A 184 4.74 -1.45 7.09
N GLU A 185 4.38 -2.69 6.70
CA GLU A 185 3.36 -3.49 7.41
C GLU A 185 3.67 -3.64 8.91
N SER A 186 4.90 -4.05 9.24
CA SER A 186 5.30 -4.33 10.62
C SER A 186 5.65 -3.11 11.48
N PHE A 187 5.79 -1.91 10.89
CA PHE A 187 6.18 -0.69 11.63
C PHE A 187 5.02 0.32 11.77
N ALA A 188 3.86 0.05 11.16
CA ALA A 188 2.70 0.92 11.24
C ALA A 188 1.70 0.44 12.31
N ALA A 189 1.43 1.29 13.31
CA ALA A 189 0.42 1.06 14.35
C ALA A 189 -0.80 1.98 14.15
N PRO A 190 -2.05 1.52 14.39
CA PRO A 190 -2.44 0.17 14.82
C PRO A 190 -2.37 -0.89 13.70
N SER A 191 -2.32 -0.46 12.43
CA SER A 191 -2.05 -1.30 11.26
C SER A 191 -1.72 -0.40 10.06
N SER A 192 -0.93 -0.88 9.09
CA SER A 192 -0.70 -0.17 7.81
C SER A 192 -1.98 0.10 7.02
N MET A 193 -2.99 -0.78 7.13
CA MET A 193 -4.29 -0.64 6.45
C MET A 193 -5.10 0.55 6.98
N PHE A 194 -4.84 0.98 8.22
CA PHE A 194 -5.34 2.24 8.75
C PHE A 194 -4.85 3.42 7.91
N LEU A 195 -3.55 3.45 7.59
CA LEU A 195 -2.89 4.55 6.87
C LEU A 195 -2.97 4.45 5.35
N LEU A 196 -3.41 3.32 4.77
CA LEU A 196 -3.54 3.13 3.32
C LEU A 196 -4.28 4.29 2.66
N LYS A 197 -5.41 4.72 3.25
CA LYS A 197 -6.26 5.78 2.68
C LYS A 197 -5.58 7.14 2.76
N LEU A 198 -4.81 7.40 3.82
CA LEU A 198 -4.00 8.60 3.91
C LEU A 198 -2.95 8.65 2.79
N MET A 199 -2.30 7.52 2.49
CA MET A 199 -1.37 7.44 1.36
C MET A 199 -2.06 7.61 0.01
N ALA A 200 -3.28 7.08 -0.14
CA ALA A 200 -4.06 7.25 -1.36
C ALA A 200 -4.44 8.72 -1.59
N MET A 201 -4.85 9.45 -0.53
CA MET A 201 -5.11 10.89 -0.59
C MET A 201 -3.84 11.68 -0.91
N ASP A 202 -2.75 11.41 -0.19
CA ASP A 202 -1.45 12.03 -0.43
C ASP A 202 -0.99 11.83 -1.88
N THR A 203 -1.11 10.61 -2.40
CA THR A 203 -0.77 10.32 -3.81
C THR A 203 -1.70 11.07 -4.77
N GLU A 204 -3.01 11.06 -4.54
CA GLU A 204 -3.99 11.77 -5.38
C GLU A 204 -3.66 13.26 -5.48
N ASP A 205 -3.56 13.92 -4.33
CA ASP A 205 -3.40 15.36 -4.25
C ASP A 205 -2.03 15.80 -4.77
N MET A 206 -0.96 15.06 -4.45
CA MET A 206 0.38 15.38 -4.96
C MET A 206 0.48 15.21 -6.48
N VAL A 207 -0.13 14.17 -7.07
CA VAL A 207 -0.14 13.99 -8.53
C VAL A 207 -0.97 15.08 -9.21
N ARG A 208 -2.09 15.50 -8.61
CA ARG A 208 -2.97 16.54 -9.15
C ARG A 208 -2.35 17.94 -9.04
N ALA A 209 -1.70 18.25 -7.92
CA ALA A 209 -1.15 19.57 -7.63
C ALA A 209 0.15 19.90 -8.38
N GLN A 210 0.95 18.89 -8.71
CA GLN A 210 2.24 19.09 -9.36
C GLN A 210 2.11 19.18 -10.90
N PRO A 211 3.01 19.93 -11.58
CA PRO A 211 2.99 20.11 -13.03
C PRO A 211 3.58 18.89 -13.77
N VAL A 212 3.03 17.71 -13.52
CA VAL A 212 3.47 16.43 -14.11
C VAL A 212 2.51 15.99 -15.21
N ASP A 213 3.03 15.55 -16.35
CA ASP A 213 2.25 15.07 -17.50
C ASP A 213 1.99 13.55 -17.42
N ALA A 214 2.90 12.82 -16.79
CA ALA A 214 2.75 11.42 -16.42
C ALA A 214 3.49 11.16 -15.11
N VAL A 215 3.19 10.04 -14.44
CA VAL A 215 3.86 9.65 -13.21
C VAL A 215 4.33 8.20 -13.20
N VAL A 216 5.46 7.97 -12.55
CA VAL A 216 5.92 6.64 -12.14
C VAL A 216 5.66 6.48 -10.65
N LEU A 217 4.91 5.44 -10.29
CA LEU A 217 4.52 5.13 -8.93
C LEU A 217 5.45 4.06 -8.37
N VAL A 218 6.44 4.45 -7.57
CA VAL A 218 7.36 3.51 -6.94
C VAL A 218 6.69 2.97 -5.67
N GLY A 219 6.20 1.74 -5.77
CA GLY A 219 5.52 1.00 -4.72
C GLY A 219 6.22 -0.33 -4.41
N GLY A 220 5.71 -1.07 -3.44
CA GLY A 220 6.29 -2.37 -3.09
C GLY A 220 5.57 -3.03 -1.93
N CYS A 221 5.81 -2.53 -0.72
CA CYS A 221 5.24 -3.07 0.51
C CYS A 221 3.71 -3.14 0.44
N ASP A 222 3.11 -4.10 1.14
CA ASP A 222 1.72 -4.56 1.03
C ASP A 222 0.68 -3.50 0.63
N LYS A 223 0.62 -2.36 1.34
CA LYS A 223 -0.42 -1.34 1.17
C LYS A 223 -0.05 -0.20 0.23
N THR A 224 1.22 -0.07 -0.15
CA THR A 224 1.72 1.04 -0.98
C THR A 224 1.17 0.98 -2.40
N THR A 225 1.25 -0.19 -3.02
CA THR A 225 0.77 -0.44 -4.38
C THR A 225 -0.73 -0.15 -4.56
N PRO A 226 -1.65 -0.71 -3.75
CA PRO A 226 -3.07 -0.36 -3.88
C PRO A 226 -3.36 1.11 -3.54
N ALA A 227 -2.69 1.70 -2.53
CA ALA A 227 -2.88 3.12 -2.21
C ALA A 227 -2.52 4.03 -3.38
N GLN A 228 -1.37 3.80 -4.01
CA GLN A 228 -0.90 4.59 -5.15
C GLN A 228 -1.82 4.43 -6.35
N LEU A 229 -2.30 3.21 -6.65
CA LEU A 229 -3.25 2.99 -7.73
C LEU A 229 -4.59 3.69 -7.46
N MET A 230 -5.12 3.60 -6.23
CA MET A 230 -6.33 4.31 -5.83
C MET A 230 -6.19 5.83 -6.01
N GLY A 231 -5.07 6.41 -5.56
CA GLY A 231 -4.81 7.84 -5.73
C GLY A 231 -4.61 8.24 -7.19
N ALA A 232 -3.94 7.40 -7.98
CA ALA A 232 -3.71 7.66 -9.40
C ALA A 232 -4.99 7.58 -10.24
N ILE A 233 -5.93 6.70 -9.90
CA ILE A 233 -7.26 6.66 -10.52
C ILE A 233 -7.99 7.97 -10.27
N SER A 234 -7.98 8.47 -9.03
CA SER A 234 -8.65 9.71 -8.68
C SER A 234 -7.98 10.95 -9.30
N ALA A 235 -6.65 11.01 -9.34
CA ALA A 235 -5.91 12.08 -10.00
C ALA A 235 -6.01 12.03 -11.54
N ASN A 236 -6.20 10.82 -12.08
CA ASN A 236 -6.42 10.48 -13.48
C ASN A 236 -5.42 11.06 -14.48
N LYS A 237 -4.14 11.12 -14.09
CA LYS A 237 -3.02 11.35 -15.02
C LYS A 237 -2.43 10.01 -15.47
N PRO A 238 -1.80 9.91 -16.67
CA PRO A 238 -1.09 8.71 -17.08
C PRO A 238 -0.12 8.26 -15.98
N ALA A 239 -0.26 7.01 -15.54
CA ALA A 239 0.46 6.50 -14.38
C ALA A 239 0.97 5.08 -14.62
N VAL A 240 2.29 4.88 -14.47
CA VAL A 240 2.94 3.57 -14.63
C VAL A 240 3.43 3.10 -13.27
N HIS A 241 3.06 1.89 -12.86
CA HIS A 241 3.55 1.32 -11.61
C HIS A 241 4.92 0.67 -11.77
N LEU A 242 5.78 0.91 -10.77
CA LEU A 242 7.06 0.23 -10.60
C LEU A 242 7.11 -0.37 -9.19
N VAL A 243 7.27 -1.69 -9.08
CA VAL A 243 7.46 -2.35 -7.78
C VAL A 243 8.94 -2.50 -7.42
N THR A 244 9.25 -2.43 -6.12
CA THR A 244 10.63 -2.57 -5.61
C THR A 244 11.26 -3.93 -5.89
N GLY A 245 10.43 -4.97 -5.91
CA GLY A 245 10.80 -6.36 -6.20
C GLY A 245 10.91 -7.23 -4.94
N PRO A 246 10.73 -8.55 -5.08
CA PRO A 246 10.78 -9.48 -3.96
C PRO A 246 12.21 -9.73 -3.47
N MET A 247 12.33 -10.01 -2.17
CA MET A 247 13.54 -10.49 -1.49
C MET A 247 13.99 -11.84 -2.03
N LEU A 248 15.30 -12.12 -1.88
CA LEU A 248 15.81 -13.48 -1.99
C LEU A 248 15.48 -14.28 -0.72
N PRO A 249 15.28 -15.61 -0.81
CA PRO A 249 15.24 -16.47 0.36
C PRO A 249 16.64 -16.59 1.00
N GLY A 250 16.69 -16.71 2.31
CA GLY A 250 17.90 -17.01 3.09
C GLY A 250 18.09 -18.51 3.29
N SER A 251 19.02 -18.89 4.16
CA SER A 251 19.31 -20.29 4.45
C SER A 251 19.54 -20.53 5.93
N HIS A 252 18.79 -21.47 6.50
CA HIS A 252 19.03 -21.95 7.86
C HIS A 252 19.26 -23.45 7.84
N ARG A 253 20.45 -23.89 8.28
CA ARG A 253 20.88 -25.30 8.30
C ARG A 253 20.67 -26.01 6.95
N GLY A 254 20.99 -25.34 5.84
CA GLY A 254 20.85 -25.87 4.49
C GLY A 254 19.40 -25.88 3.95
N THR A 255 18.43 -25.41 4.72
CA THR A 255 17.03 -25.28 4.29
C THR A 255 16.75 -23.84 3.87
N ARG A 256 16.10 -23.66 2.71
CA ARG A 256 15.63 -22.34 2.27
C ARG A 256 14.59 -21.81 3.25
N VAL A 257 14.79 -20.59 3.72
CA VAL A 257 13.85 -19.87 4.57
C VAL A 257 13.61 -18.49 3.99
N GLY A 258 12.44 -17.91 4.22
CA GLY A 258 12.18 -16.55 3.77
C GLY A 258 11.10 -15.86 4.58
N ALA A 259 10.98 -14.57 4.34
CA ALA A 259 10.09 -13.73 5.08
C ALA A 259 8.64 -14.24 5.03
N CYS A 260 7.91 -13.92 6.09
CA CYS A 260 6.46 -13.99 6.15
C CYS A 260 5.89 -15.41 6.40
N THR A 261 5.91 -16.36 5.46
CA THR A 261 5.38 -17.73 5.71
C THR A 261 6.27 -18.51 6.67
N ASP A 262 7.58 -18.50 6.49
CA ASP A 262 8.50 -19.24 7.38
C ASP A 262 8.63 -18.58 8.74
N CYS A 263 8.49 -17.25 8.83
CA CYS A 263 8.38 -16.54 10.11
C CYS A 263 7.23 -17.14 10.95
N ARG A 264 6.05 -17.31 10.33
CA ARG A 264 4.84 -17.81 11.01
C ARG A 264 4.96 -19.29 11.36
N ASN A 265 5.40 -20.10 10.41
CA ASN A 265 5.53 -21.55 10.63
C ASN A 265 6.57 -21.83 11.72
N ASN A 266 7.74 -21.20 11.70
CA ASN A 266 8.75 -21.43 12.74
C ASN A 266 8.33 -20.83 14.09
N TRP A 267 7.64 -19.70 14.13
CA TRP A 267 7.06 -19.20 15.38
C TRP A 267 6.01 -20.15 15.98
N ALA A 268 5.17 -20.77 15.13
CA ALA A 268 4.23 -21.80 15.57
C ALA A 268 4.94 -23.04 16.12
N ARG A 269 6.02 -23.50 15.46
CA ARG A 269 6.86 -24.61 15.93
C ARG A 269 7.54 -24.31 17.27
N TYR A 270 8.05 -23.09 17.44
CA TYR A 270 8.60 -22.63 18.71
C TYR A 270 7.55 -22.66 19.82
N ARG A 271 6.34 -22.15 19.56
CA ARG A 271 5.22 -22.24 20.51
C ARG A 271 4.83 -23.68 20.85
N ALA A 272 4.89 -24.58 19.87
CA ALA A 272 4.64 -26.01 20.05
C ALA A 272 5.76 -26.73 20.81
N GLY A 273 6.91 -26.09 21.07
CA GLY A 273 8.07 -26.69 21.71
C GLY A 273 8.90 -27.61 20.80
N GLU A 274 8.72 -27.51 19.47
CA GLU A 274 9.48 -28.30 18.49
C GLU A 274 10.88 -27.74 18.19
N ILE A 275 11.08 -26.44 18.45
CA ILE A 275 12.38 -25.75 18.35
C ILE A 275 12.58 -24.91 19.61
N ASP A 276 13.83 -24.67 19.99
CA ASP A 276 14.21 -23.92 21.18
C ASP A 276 14.47 -22.42 20.90
N MET A 277 14.91 -21.71 21.94
CA MET A 277 15.12 -20.26 21.89
C MET A 277 16.31 -19.89 21.00
N GLU A 278 17.36 -20.71 21.06
CA GLU A 278 18.57 -20.58 20.25
C GLU A 278 18.26 -20.79 18.77
N ASP A 279 17.44 -21.79 18.42
CA ASP A 279 17.00 -22.07 17.07
C ASP A 279 16.14 -20.93 16.50
N ILE A 280 15.15 -20.41 17.25
CA ILE A 280 14.31 -19.32 16.74
C ILE A 280 15.10 -18.00 16.61
N ALA A 281 16.07 -17.75 17.48
CA ALA A 281 16.98 -16.60 17.38
C ALA A 281 17.90 -16.73 16.15
N SER A 282 18.52 -17.90 15.95
CA SER A 282 19.34 -18.17 14.76
C SER A 282 18.53 -18.06 13.46
N LEU A 283 17.27 -18.50 13.46
CA LEU A 283 16.36 -18.34 12.33
C LEU A 283 16.07 -16.86 12.03
N ASN A 284 15.98 -16.01 13.07
CA ASN A 284 15.63 -14.60 12.91
C ASN A 284 16.61 -13.85 12.01
N GLU A 285 17.90 -14.15 12.11
CA GLU A 285 18.98 -13.56 11.31
C GLU A 285 18.88 -13.91 9.81
N GLU A 286 18.23 -15.02 9.46
CA GLU A 286 18.22 -15.57 8.09
C GLU A 286 16.88 -15.40 7.36
N LEU A 287 15.81 -15.02 8.06
CA LEU A 287 14.46 -14.92 7.46
C LEU A 287 14.34 -13.77 6.44
N VAL A 288 15.17 -12.73 6.57
CA VAL A 288 15.08 -11.49 5.79
C VAL A 288 16.48 -11.06 5.32
N PRO A 289 17.15 -11.83 4.44
CA PRO A 289 18.58 -11.64 4.13
C PRO A 289 18.86 -10.48 3.16
N THR A 290 17.85 -9.98 2.45
CA THR A 290 18.00 -8.88 1.49
C THR A 290 16.90 -7.83 1.70
N SER A 291 17.09 -6.62 1.15
CA SER A 291 16.01 -5.65 0.98
C SER A 291 14.91 -6.18 0.04
N GLY A 292 13.78 -5.48 -0.07
CA GLY A 292 12.69 -5.80 -1.00
C GLY A 292 11.41 -6.29 -0.30
N THR A 293 10.40 -6.71 -1.06
CA THR A 293 9.14 -7.18 -0.48
C THR A 293 9.18 -8.67 -0.09
N CYS A 294 8.18 -9.18 0.67
CA CYS A 294 8.09 -10.60 1.03
C CYS A 294 8.32 -11.50 -0.22
N GLY A 295 9.29 -12.41 -0.15
CA GLY A 295 9.66 -13.31 -1.25
C GLY A 295 8.68 -14.47 -1.52
N VAL A 296 7.46 -14.42 -0.97
CA VAL A 296 6.41 -15.43 -1.12
C VAL A 296 5.17 -14.82 -1.80
N MET A 297 4.10 -15.60 -2.02
CA MET A 297 2.84 -15.08 -2.56
C MET A 297 1.99 -14.36 -1.50
N GLY A 298 2.61 -13.39 -0.81
CA GLY A 298 1.97 -12.45 0.11
C GLY A 298 1.28 -11.30 -0.61
N THR A 299 0.81 -10.29 0.14
CA THR A 299 0.05 -9.17 -0.43
C THR A 299 0.90 -8.36 -1.43
N ALA A 300 2.14 -8.01 -1.09
CA ALA A 300 3.03 -7.29 -2.01
C ALA A 300 3.19 -7.98 -3.38
N SER A 301 3.56 -9.27 -3.38
CA SER A 301 3.71 -10.07 -4.61
C SER A 301 2.39 -10.27 -5.35
N THR A 302 1.29 -10.48 -4.61
CA THR A 302 -0.06 -10.57 -5.18
C THR A 302 -0.38 -9.29 -5.93
N MET A 303 -0.30 -8.13 -5.28
CA MET A 303 -0.62 -6.84 -5.89
C MET A 303 0.29 -6.52 -7.08
N ALA A 304 1.58 -6.88 -7.04
CA ALA A 304 2.47 -6.75 -8.18
C ALA A 304 2.00 -7.56 -9.40
N CYS A 305 1.55 -8.81 -9.19
CA CYS A 305 0.99 -9.64 -10.27
C CYS A 305 -0.35 -9.09 -10.78
N LEU A 306 -1.19 -8.58 -9.87
CA LEU A 306 -2.47 -7.98 -10.23
C LEU A 306 -2.30 -6.71 -11.05
N LEU A 307 -1.29 -5.87 -10.79
CA LEU A 307 -1.02 -4.72 -11.64
C LEU A 307 -0.76 -5.09 -13.10
N VAL A 308 -0.07 -6.21 -13.35
CA VAL A 308 0.13 -6.73 -14.71
C VAL A 308 -1.20 -7.18 -15.31
N ALA A 309 -2.00 -7.92 -14.55
CA ALA A 309 -3.31 -8.42 -15.00
C ALA A 309 -4.34 -7.30 -15.27
N LEU A 310 -4.28 -6.24 -14.47
CA LEU A 310 -5.07 -5.01 -14.63
C LEU A 310 -4.62 -4.17 -15.84
N GLY A 311 -3.45 -4.48 -16.41
CA GLY A 311 -2.84 -3.70 -17.47
C GLY A 311 -2.11 -2.44 -17.00
N MET A 312 -1.92 -2.23 -15.69
CA MET A 312 -1.27 -1.04 -15.11
C MET A 312 0.25 -1.17 -14.94
N MET A 313 0.81 -2.31 -15.33
CA MET A 313 2.24 -2.60 -15.33
C MET A 313 2.60 -3.48 -16.53
N PRO A 314 3.74 -3.26 -17.20
CA PRO A 314 4.23 -4.16 -18.24
C PRO A 314 4.43 -5.60 -17.73
N ILE A 315 4.29 -6.59 -18.62
CA ILE A 315 4.29 -8.04 -18.28
C ILE A 315 5.55 -8.47 -17.49
N ASN A 316 6.71 -7.91 -17.79
CA ASN A 316 7.97 -8.25 -17.12
C ASN A 316 8.18 -7.53 -15.76
N GLY A 317 7.27 -6.65 -15.36
CA GLY A 317 7.47 -5.74 -14.23
C GLY A 317 7.35 -6.37 -12.84
N ALA A 318 6.57 -7.45 -12.69
CA ALA A 318 6.19 -7.94 -11.37
C ALA A 318 7.29 -8.74 -10.65
N THR A 319 7.98 -9.67 -11.35
CA THR A 319 8.67 -10.78 -10.68
C THR A 319 10.18 -10.60 -10.48
N ALA A 320 10.82 -9.65 -11.17
CA ALA A 320 12.28 -9.48 -11.08
C ALA A 320 12.74 -9.21 -9.63
N PRO A 321 13.65 -10.03 -9.05
CA PRO A 321 14.11 -9.85 -7.68
C PRO A 321 14.77 -8.49 -7.46
N VAL A 322 14.60 -7.95 -6.25
CA VAL A 322 15.09 -6.63 -5.82
C VAL A 322 16.59 -6.40 -6.07
N VAL A 323 17.42 -7.42 -5.87
CA VAL A 323 18.88 -7.36 -6.03
C VAL A 323 19.34 -7.64 -7.47
N SER A 324 18.44 -8.01 -8.36
CA SER A 324 18.80 -8.35 -9.75
C SER A 324 19.04 -7.09 -10.57
N ALA A 325 20.05 -7.10 -11.45
CA ALA A 325 20.20 -6.07 -12.47
C ALA A 325 18.99 -5.97 -13.41
N GLY A 326 18.21 -7.06 -13.51
CA GLY A 326 16.93 -7.07 -14.23
C GLY A 326 15.92 -6.08 -13.66
N ARG A 327 15.86 -5.91 -12.33
CA ARG A 327 14.97 -4.94 -11.68
C ARG A 327 15.32 -3.49 -12.04
N LEU A 328 16.61 -3.15 -12.16
CA LEU A 328 17.03 -1.82 -12.62
C LEU A 328 16.72 -1.58 -14.10
N ARG A 329 16.84 -2.61 -14.95
CA ARG A 329 16.42 -2.51 -16.36
C ARG A 329 14.91 -2.31 -16.50
N VAL A 330 14.11 -2.99 -15.67
CA VAL A 330 12.67 -2.77 -15.60
C VAL A 330 12.37 -1.32 -15.20
N ALA A 331 13.05 -0.78 -14.19
CA ALA A 331 12.87 0.61 -13.76
C ALA A 331 13.19 1.63 -14.86
N GLU A 332 14.28 1.42 -15.60
CA GLU A 332 14.64 2.24 -16.76
C GLU A 332 13.58 2.17 -17.88
N GLN A 333 13.13 0.96 -18.24
CA GLN A 333 12.05 0.76 -19.21
C GLN A 333 10.73 1.40 -18.77
N THR A 334 10.44 1.37 -17.47
CA THR A 334 9.28 2.08 -16.90
C THR A 334 9.40 3.59 -17.07
N GLY A 335 10.59 4.16 -16.88
CA GLY A 335 10.86 5.57 -17.12
C GLY A 335 10.71 5.96 -18.60
N GLU A 336 11.22 5.13 -19.51
CA GLU A 336 11.03 5.30 -20.95
C GLU A 336 9.54 5.30 -21.34
N LEU A 337 8.78 4.32 -20.83
CA LEU A 337 7.35 4.22 -21.05
C LEU A 337 6.63 5.47 -20.52
N ALA A 338 6.91 5.91 -19.31
CA ALA A 338 6.28 7.10 -18.73
C ALA A 338 6.58 8.38 -19.52
N ALA A 339 7.81 8.53 -20.03
CA ALA A 339 8.17 9.66 -20.89
C ALA A 339 7.41 9.64 -22.23
N ARG A 340 7.20 8.46 -22.82
CA ARG A 340 6.35 8.30 -24.00
C ARG A 340 4.91 8.72 -23.70
N LEU A 341 4.32 8.21 -22.62
CA LEU A 341 2.96 8.58 -22.20
C LEU A 341 2.82 10.07 -21.89
N ALA A 342 3.83 10.71 -21.30
CA ALA A 342 3.83 12.15 -21.05
C ALA A 342 3.72 12.95 -22.36
N ARG A 343 4.43 12.55 -23.42
CA ARG A 343 4.34 13.19 -24.75
C ARG A 343 3.01 12.95 -25.44
N GLU A 344 2.44 11.77 -25.24
CA GLU A 344 1.20 11.30 -25.90
C GLU A 344 -0.06 11.61 -25.05
N SER A 345 0.09 12.28 -23.90
CA SER A 345 -0.96 12.45 -22.88
C SER A 345 -2.22 13.17 -23.35
N SER A 346 -2.11 13.99 -24.40
CA SER A 346 -3.23 14.71 -25.01
C SER A 346 -3.90 13.96 -26.16
N THR A 347 -3.26 12.92 -26.70
CA THR A 347 -3.72 12.21 -27.91
C THR A 347 -4.07 10.74 -27.66
N THR A 348 -3.58 10.15 -26.57
CA THR A 348 -3.74 8.73 -26.27
C THR A 348 -4.45 8.51 -24.95
N ALA A 349 -5.53 7.74 -25.00
CA ALA A 349 -6.27 7.26 -23.83
C ALA A 349 -5.39 6.27 -23.04
N SER A 350 -4.66 6.79 -22.06
CA SER A 350 -3.60 6.11 -21.28
C SER A 350 -3.68 6.43 -19.79
N ARG A 351 -4.76 7.06 -19.36
CA ARG A 351 -5.01 7.35 -17.95
C ARG A 351 -5.54 6.09 -17.27
N PRO A 352 -5.39 5.93 -15.95
CA PRO A 352 -5.92 4.77 -15.23
C PRO A 352 -7.40 4.52 -15.52
N GLN A 353 -8.22 5.57 -15.66
CA GLN A 353 -9.64 5.42 -15.98
C GLN A 353 -9.93 4.98 -17.44
N ASP A 354 -8.96 5.10 -18.34
CA ASP A 354 -9.09 4.65 -19.73
C ASP A 354 -8.68 3.18 -19.91
N ILE A 355 -7.86 2.66 -18.99
CA ILE A 355 -7.25 1.33 -19.04
C ILE A 355 -8.05 0.34 -18.20
N LEU A 356 -8.45 0.75 -16.99
CA LEU A 356 -9.20 -0.10 -16.09
C LEU A 356 -10.62 -0.31 -16.61
N SER A 357 -11.02 -1.58 -16.68
CA SER A 357 -12.29 -2.00 -17.23
C SER A 357 -12.77 -3.25 -16.50
N ARG A 358 -14.03 -3.64 -16.72
CA ARG A 358 -14.56 -4.88 -16.15
C ARG A 358 -13.74 -6.10 -16.58
N ASP A 359 -13.23 -6.07 -17.80
CA ASP A 359 -12.40 -7.13 -18.38
C ASP A 359 -11.03 -7.21 -17.71
N SER A 360 -10.39 -6.06 -17.44
CA SER A 360 -9.12 -6.05 -16.71
C SER A 360 -9.29 -6.45 -15.24
N ILE A 361 -10.42 -6.12 -14.61
CA ILE A 361 -10.78 -6.64 -13.27
C ILE A 361 -11.00 -8.16 -13.32
N HIS A 362 -11.71 -8.69 -14.33
CA HIS A 362 -11.88 -10.14 -14.52
C HIS A 362 -10.54 -10.84 -14.64
N ASN A 363 -9.61 -10.29 -15.40
CA ASN A 363 -8.23 -10.80 -15.52
C ASN A 363 -7.51 -10.78 -14.19
N ALA A 364 -7.62 -9.69 -13.42
CA ALA A 364 -7.02 -9.60 -12.09
C ALA A 364 -7.59 -10.64 -11.12
N LEU A 365 -8.91 -10.86 -11.10
CA LEU A 365 -9.53 -11.89 -10.26
C LEU A 365 -9.14 -13.31 -10.70
N THR A 366 -9.00 -13.55 -12.00
CA THR A 366 -8.51 -14.82 -12.55
C THR A 366 -7.07 -15.07 -12.10
N VAL A 367 -6.18 -14.09 -12.24
CA VAL A 367 -4.80 -14.18 -11.76
C VAL A 367 -4.75 -14.36 -10.25
N LEU A 368 -5.57 -13.65 -9.48
CA LEU A 368 -5.65 -13.77 -8.03
C LEU A 368 -5.94 -15.22 -7.59
N GLN A 369 -6.87 -15.89 -8.27
CA GLN A 369 -7.20 -17.30 -8.02
C GLN A 369 -6.09 -18.25 -8.46
N ALA A 370 -5.52 -18.00 -9.65
CA ALA A 370 -4.49 -18.85 -10.25
C ALA A 370 -3.14 -18.82 -9.53
N ILE A 371 -2.83 -17.72 -8.84
CA ILE A 371 -1.63 -17.62 -7.99
C ILE A 371 -1.89 -17.97 -6.54
N GLY A 372 -3.15 -18.22 -6.16
CA GLY A 372 -3.53 -18.42 -4.76
C GLY A 372 -3.13 -17.22 -3.92
N GLY A 373 -3.47 -16.02 -4.38
CA GLY A 373 -2.97 -14.77 -3.79
C GLY A 373 -3.48 -14.48 -2.38
N SER A 374 -3.10 -13.30 -1.89
CA SER A 374 -3.50 -12.78 -0.58
C SER A 374 -5.00 -12.47 -0.54
N THR A 375 -5.69 -12.80 0.56
CA THR A 375 -7.09 -12.38 0.78
C THR A 375 -7.23 -10.87 0.86
N ASN A 376 -6.19 -10.14 1.31
CA ASN A 376 -6.15 -8.68 1.32
C ASN A 376 -6.37 -8.07 -0.07
N ALA A 377 -5.95 -8.77 -1.13
CA ALA A 377 -6.10 -8.29 -2.49
C ALA A 377 -7.58 -8.18 -2.91
N ILE A 378 -8.48 -8.92 -2.26
CA ILE A 378 -9.93 -8.82 -2.48
C ILE A 378 -10.40 -7.44 -2.03
N VAL A 379 -10.06 -7.04 -0.80
CA VAL A 379 -10.38 -5.72 -0.24
C VAL A 379 -9.75 -4.61 -1.09
N HIS A 380 -8.51 -4.80 -1.53
CA HIS A 380 -7.82 -3.82 -2.39
C HIS A 380 -8.46 -3.68 -3.78
N LEU A 381 -8.83 -4.77 -4.45
CA LEU A 381 -9.48 -4.73 -5.75
C LEU A 381 -10.86 -4.08 -5.69
N LEU A 382 -11.64 -4.35 -4.63
CA LEU A 382 -12.93 -3.69 -4.40
C LEU A 382 -12.74 -2.19 -4.20
N ALA A 383 -11.76 -1.76 -3.39
CA ALA A 383 -11.43 -0.34 -3.22
C ALA A 383 -10.99 0.31 -4.55
N ILE A 384 -10.10 -0.35 -5.31
CA ILE A 384 -9.64 0.12 -6.62
C ILE A 384 -10.81 0.28 -7.60
N ALA A 385 -11.72 -0.70 -7.67
CA ALA A 385 -12.92 -0.61 -8.51
C ALA A 385 -13.82 0.55 -8.07
N ASN A 386 -13.99 0.76 -6.77
CA ASN A 386 -14.82 1.83 -6.21
C ASN A 386 -14.22 3.24 -6.37
N ARG A 387 -12.92 3.38 -6.67
CA ARG A 387 -12.32 4.66 -7.09
C ARG A 387 -12.61 5.03 -8.54
N HIS A 388 -13.00 4.06 -9.36
CA HIS A 388 -13.18 4.26 -10.79
C HIS A 388 -14.65 4.57 -11.12
N PRO A 389 -14.97 5.73 -11.73
CA PRO A 389 -16.36 6.13 -11.99
C PRO A 389 -17.19 5.14 -12.81
N GLY A 390 -16.58 4.45 -13.77
CA GLY A 390 -17.25 3.42 -14.58
C GLY A 390 -17.27 2.01 -13.98
N LEU A 391 -16.62 1.76 -12.82
CA LEU A 391 -16.56 0.42 -12.20
C LEU A 391 -17.12 0.39 -10.78
N ALA A 392 -17.27 1.54 -10.12
CA ALA A 392 -17.83 1.63 -8.78
C ALA A 392 -19.18 0.89 -8.69
N GLY A 393 -19.32 0.04 -7.68
CA GLY A 393 -20.51 -0.79 -7.48
C GLY A 393 -20.71 -1.96 -8.46
N THR A 394 -19.87 -2.11 -9.49
CA THR A 394 -20.03 -3.18 -10.51
C THR A 394 -19.25 -4.47 -10.21
N VAL A 395 -18.28 -4.40 -9.30
CA VAL A 395 -17.40 -5.50 -8.92
C VAL A 395 -17.75 -5.93 -7.50
N THR A 396 -18.08 -7.20 -7.32
CA THR A 396 -18.59 -7.71 -6.05
C THR A 396 -17.86 -8.98 -5.59
N LEU A 397 -18.07 -9.39 -4.34
CA LEU A 397 -17.62 -10.69 -3.85
C LEU A 397 -18.22 -11.87 -4.65
N ALA A 398 -19.40 -11.69 -5.27
CA ALA A 398 -19.98 -12.71 -6.13
C ALA A 398 -19.15 -12.95 -7.41
N ASP A 399 -18.52 -11.90 -7.96
CA ASP A 399 -17.61 -12.05 -9.12
C ASP A 399 -16.37 -12.87 -8.74
N LEU A 400 -15.79 -12.62 -7.56
CA LEU A 400 -14.66 -13.40 -7.05
C LEU A 400 -15.01 -14.88 -6.92
N ASP A 401 -16.17 -15.22 -6.35
CA ASP A 401 -16.58 -16.61 -6.18
C ASP A 401 -16.87 -17.28 -7.52
N ARG A 402 -17.59 -16.59 -8.43
CA ARG A 402 -17.91 -17.08 -9.77
C ARG A 402 -16.64 -17.39 -10.57
N ILE A 403 -15.68 -16.47 -10.60
CA ILE A 403 -14.40 -16.66 -11.30
C ILE A 403 -13.58 -17.76 -10.61
N GLY A 404 -13.58 -17.78 -9.28
CA GLY A 404 -12.93 -18.80 -8.47
C GLY A 404 -13.36 -20.21 -8.80
N ARG A 405 -14.66 -20.46 -9.00
CA ARG A 405 -15.18 -21.79 -9.37
C ARG A 405 -14.64 -22.34 -10.68
N CYS A 406 -14.19 -21.46 -11.58
CA CYS A 406 -13.66 -21.84 -12.89
C CYS A 406 -12.13 -21.75 -12.99
N THR A 407 -11.44 -21.26 -11.95
CA THR A 407 -10.01 -20.96 -12.04
C THR A 407 -9.19 -21.85 -11.10
N PRO A 408 -8.32 -22.72 -11.63
CA PRO A 408 -7.43 -23.56 -10.82
C PRO A 408 -6.24 -22.78 -10.26
N LEU A 409 -5.66 -23.26 -9.15
CA LEU A 409 -4.37 -22.82 -8.64
C LEU A 409 -3.24 -23.43 -9.46
N LEU A 410 -2.46 -22.58 -10.13
CA LEU A 410 -1.34 -23.00 -10.97
C LEU A 410 0.01 -22.77 -10.31
N LEU A 411 0.13 -21.74 -9.48
CA LEU A 411 1.44 -21.30 -8.98
C LEU A 411 1.85 -22.02 -7.67
N ASP A 412 2.98 -22.72 -7.71
CA ASP A 412 3.56 -23.48 -6.58
C ASP A 412 4.48 -22.62 -5.71
N LEU A 413 3.91 -21.60 -5.08
CA LEU A 413 4.59 -20.74 -4.11
C LEU A 413 3.94 -20.81 -2.73
N LYS A 414 4.76 -20.63 -1.69
CA LYS A 414 4.26 -20.40 -0.33
C LYS A 414 3.26 -19.23 -0.29
N PRO A 415 2.17 -19.31 0.49
CA PRO A 415 1.89 -20.37 1.48
C PRO A 415 1.10 -21.59 0.95
N SER A 416 0.58 -21.57 -0.28
CA SER A 416 -0.21 -22.68 -0.82
C SER A 416 0.65 -23.80 -1.42
N GLY A 417 1.90 -23.48 -1.78
CA GLY A 417 2.90 -24.37 -2.34
C GLY A 417 4.24 -24.29 -1.61
N ALA A 418 5.32 -24.70 -2.28
CA ALA A 418 6.66 -24.83 -1.68
C ALA A 418 7.65 -23.72 -2.06
N GLY A 419 7.50 -23.11 -3.24
CA GLY A 419 8.47 -22.18 -3.82
C GLY A 419 8.41 -20.75 -3.27
N TYR A 420 9.31 -19.90 -3.80
CA TYR A 420 9.40 -18.47 -3.58
C TYR A 420 9.32 -17.68 -4.91
N MET A 421 9.16 -16.37 -4.83
CA MET A 421 9.06 -15.49 -6.01
C MET A 421 10.28 -15.58 -6.94
N THR A 422 11.46 -15.96 -6.42
CA THR A 422 12.65 -16.25 -7.24
C THR A 422 12.44 -17.44 -8.17
N ASP A 423 11.74 -18.48 -7.71
CA ASP A 423 11.39 -19.66 -8.52
C ASP A 423 10.33 -19.28 -9.56
N PHE A 424 9.36 -18.43 -9.22
CA PHE A 424 8.38 -17.92 -10.18
C PHE A 424 9.03 -17.06 -11.26
N HIS A 425 9.96 -16.18 -10.90
CA HIS A 425 10.73 -15.42 -11.87
C HIS A 425 11.54 -16.32 -12.80
N ALA A 426 12.24 -17.31 -12.24
CA ALA A 426 13.03 -18.28 -13.00
C ALA A 426 12.18 -19.14 -13.95
N ALA A 427 10.92 -19.41 -13.60
CA ALA A 427 9.95 -20.12 -14.43
C ALA A 427 9.36 -19.28 -15.60
N GLY A 428 9.82 -18.03 -15.78
CA GLY A 428 9.33 -17.11 -16.80
C GLY A 428 8.32 -16.08 -16.31
N GLY A 429 8.00 -16.09 -15.00
CA GLY A 429 7.18 -15.07 -14.35
C GLY A 429 5.77 -14.92 -14.95
N MET A 430 5.29 -13.68 -14.98
CA MET A 430 3.94 -13.37 -15.48
C MET A 430 3.74 -13.74 -16.94
N ALA A 431 4.76 -13.66 -17.80
CA ALA A 431 4.62 -14.05 -19.20
C ALA A 431 4.25 -15.53 -19.35
N ALA A 432 4.92 -16.40 -18.58
CA ALA A 432 4.63 -17.83 -18.54
C ALA A 432 3.24 -18.12 -17.96
N LEU A 433 2.91 -17.49 -16.82
CA LEU A 433 1.61 -17.68 -16.17
C LEU A 433 0.43 -17.22 -17.06
N LEU A 434 0.53 -16.04 -17.65
CA LEU A 434 -0.55 -15.49 -18.48
C LEU A 434 -0.72 -16.25 -19.80
N THR A 435 0.36 -16.83 -20.32
CA THR A 435 0.30 -17.71 -21.50
C THR A 435 -0.50 -18.98 -21.17
N GLU A 436 -0.25 -19.60 -20.01
CA GLU A 436 -1.01 -20.77 -19.56
C GLU A 436 -2.48 -20.40 -19.27
N LEU A 437 -2.72 -19.22 -18.68
CA LEU A 437 -4.07 -18.73 -18.36
C LEU A 437 -4.83 -18.14 -19.55
N ARG A 438 -4.22 -18.03 -20.74
CA ARG A 438 -4.81 -17.37 -21.93
C ARG A 438 -6.27 -17.76 -22.21
N PRO A 439 -6.71 -19.04 -22.06
CA PRO A 439 -8.12 -19.42 -22.28
C PRO A 439 -9.13 -18.83 -21.29
N LEU A 440 -8.68 -18.33 -20.15
CA LEU A 440 -9.54 -17.78 -19.07
C LEU A 440 -9.51 -16.24 -19.02
N LEU A 441 -8.65 -15.61 -19.83
CA LEU A 441 -8.41 -14.17 -19.82
C LEU A 441 -9.22 -13.45 -20.91
N GLN A 442 -9.65 -12.24 -20.59
CA GLN A 442 -10.18 -11.27 -21.55
C GLN A 442 -9.00 -10.61 -22.27
N LEU A 443 -8.70 -11.06 -23.48
CA LEU A 443 -7.49 -10.67 -24.21
C LEU A 443 -7.56 -9.26 -24.80
N ASP A 444 -8.75 -8.72 -25.04
CA ASP A 444 -8.96 -7.38 -25.58
C ASP A 444 -8.83 -6.27 -24.53
N ALA A 445 -8.64 -6.64 -23.26
CA ALA A 445 -8.40 -5.69 -22.18
C ALA A 445 -7.16 -4.84 -22.47
N ARG A 446 -7.29 -3.50 -22.38
CA ARG A 446 -6.21 -2.56 -22.67
C ARG A 446 -5.12 -2.61 -21.60
N THR A 447 -3.90 -2.27 -22.00
CA THR A 447 -2.75 -2.13 -21.09
C THR A 447 -2.12 -0.74 -21.21
N ILE A 448 -1.32 -0.37 -20.20
CA ILE A 448 -0.57 0.88 -20.10
C ILE A 448 0.45 1.07 -21.23
N THR A 449 0.78 -0.01 -21.95
CA THR A 449 1.66 0.07 -23.12
C THR A 449 0.95 0.63 -24.36
N GLY A 450 -0.39 0.66 -24.35
CA GLY A 450 -1.24 1.00 -25.50
C GLY A 450 -1.77 -0.24 -26.25
N GLN A 451 -1.21 -1.42 -26.00
CA GLN A 451 -1.62 -2.70 -26.57
C GLN A 451 -2.75 -3.35 -25.76
N THR A 452 -3.51 -4.26 -26.38
CA THR A 452 -4.35 -5.21 -25.65
C THR A 452 -3.49 -6.23 -24.90
N LEU A 453 -4.05 -6.92 -23.91
CA LEU A 453 -3.36 -7.98 -23.19
C LEU A 453 -2.93 -9.12 -24.13
N GLY A 454 -3.78 -9.49 -25.09
CA GLY A 454 -3.48 -10.49 -26.10
C GLY A 454 -2.27 -10.10 -26.97
N GLU A 455 -2.26 -8.87 -27.47
CA GLU A 455 -1.13 -8.32 -28.25
C GLU A 455 0.16 -8.27 -27.41
N ALA A 456 0.07 -7.86 -26.15
CA ALA A 456 1.22 -7.80 -25.25
C ALA A 456 1.81 -9.20 -24.98
N LEU A 457 0.96 -10.23 -24.86
CA LEU A 457 1.41 -11.62 -24.71
C LEU A 457 2.09 -12.14 -25.98
N ASP A 458 1.51 -11.86 -27.14
CA ASP A 458 2.09 -12.26 -28.43
C ASP A 458 3.44 -11.54 -28.66
N ALA A 459 3.55 -10.27 -28.28
CA ALA A 459 4.77 -9.48 -28.35
C ALA A 459 5.86 -9.96 -27.37
N ALA A 460 5.49 -10.51 -26.22
CA ALA A 460 6.43 -11.08 -25.26
C ALA A 460 7.17 -12.30 -25.81
N ARG A 461 6.64 -12.96 -26.86
CA ARG A 461 7.24 -14.11 -27.56
C ARG A 461 7.71 -15.21 -26.61
N PHE A 462 6.98 -15.43 -25.52
CA PHE A 462 7.34 -16.42 -24.51
C PHE A 462 7.34 -17.81 -25.13
N ARG A 463 8.40 -18.57 -24.86
CA ARG A 463 8.52 -19.97 -25.28
C ARG A 463 8.50 -20.85 -24.04
N PRO A 464 7.50 -21.73 -23.87
CA PRO A 464 7.46 -22.64 -22.74
C PRO A 464 8.71 -23.51 -22.66
N PHE A 465 9.15 -23.81 -21.44
CA PHE A 465 10.26 -24.70 -21.13
C PHE A 465 9.96 -25.49 -19.86
N ALA A 466 10.74 -26.54 -19.60
CA ALA A 466 10.55 -27.37 -18.41
C ALA A 466 10.85 -26.58 -17.14
N GLN A 467 9.84 -26.45 -16.28
CA GLN A 467 9.90 -25.82 -14.96
C GLN A 467 8.78 -26.39 -14.08
N THR A 468 8.86 -26.23 -12.77
CA THR A 468 7.89 -26.81 -11.82
C THR A 468 7.09 -25.79 -11.01
N ALA A 469 7.44 -24.50 -11.06
CA ALA A 469 6.80 -23.46 -10.27
C ALA A 469 5.41 -23.07 -10.80
N ILE A 470 5.17 -23.18 -12.10
CA ILE A 470 3.88 -22.89 -12.75
C ILE A 470 3.33 -24.20 -13.32
N ARG A 471 2.24 -24.68 -12.75
CA ARG A 471 1.53 -25.88 -13.23
C ARG A 471 0.72 -25.58 -14.48
N LEU A 472 0.47 -26.64 -15.25
CA LEU A 472 -0.43 -26.60 -16.40
C LEU A 472 -1.89 -26.63 -15.92
N LEU A 473 -2.80 -26.07 -16.73
CA LEU A 473 -4.25 -26.13 -16.51
C LEU A 473 -4.76 -27.58 -16.40
N ALA A 474 -4.11 -28.52 -17.10
CA ALA A 474 -4.44 -29.95 -17.07
C ALA A 474 -3.94 -30.67 -15.80
N SER A 475 -3.00 -30.08 -15.05
CA SER A 475 -2.45 -30.67 -13.81
C SER A 475 -2.18 -29.60 -12.75
N PRO A 476 -3.23 -28.89 -12.29
CA PRO A 476 -3.11 -27.80 -11.34
C PRO A 476 -2.79 -28.31 -9.93
N LEU A 477 -2.35 -27.40 -9.04
CA LEU A 477 -2.15 -27.73 -7.62
C LEU A 477 -3.48 -27.90 -6.89
N TYR A 478 -4.46 -27.09 -7.25
CA TYR A 478 -5.80 -27.07 -6.66
C TYR A 478 -6.81 -26.77 -7.75
N THR A 479 -7.89 -27.55 -7.83
CA THR A 479 -8.75 -27.61 -9.02
C THR A 479 -9.53 -26.33 -9.28
N CYS A 480 -10.03 -25.68 -8.23
CA CYS A 480 -10.72 -24.39 -8.33
C CYS A 480 -10.96 -23.78 -6.95
N SER A 481 -11.38 -22.53 -6.88
CA SER A 481 -11.75 -21.81 -5.65
C SER A 481 -10.64 -21.78 -4.61
N SER A 482 -9.43 -21.39 -5.04
CA SER A 482 -8.28 -21.15 -4.13
C SER A 482 -8.65 -20.17 -3.02
N LEU A 483 -9.45 -19.16 -3.38
CA LEU A 483 -10.16 -18.23 -2.52
C LEU A 483 -11.67 -18.41 -2.75
N ALA A 484 -12.46 -18.46 -1.69
CA ALA A 484 -13.89 -18.64 -1.72
C ALA A 484 -14.61 -17.60 -0.85
N VAL A 485 -15.86 -17.30 -1.22
CA VAL A 485 -16.74 -16.40 -0.46
C VAL A 485 -17.87 -17.18 0.17
N LEU A 486 -18.01 -17.11 1.48
CA LEU A 486 -19.06 -17.77 2.24
C LEU A 486 -20.06 -16.74 2.77
N HIS A 487 -21.34 -17.11 2.81
CA HIS A 487 -22.45 -16.30 3.32
C HIS A 487 -23.26 -17.08 4.35
N GLY A 488 -24.10 -16.40 5.10
CA GLY A 488 -25.03 -16.98 6.05
C GLY A 488 -25.35 -15.99 7.15
N ASN A 489 -26.06 -16.41 8.20
CA ASN A 489 -26.46 -15.48 9.27
C ASN A 489 -25.24 -14.83 9.96
N LEU A 490 -24.09 -15.51 10.04
CA LEU A 490 -22.88 -14.97 10.64
C LEU A 490 -22.15 -13.94 9.75
N ALA A 491 -22.30 -14.06 8.43
CA ALA A 491 -21.64 -13.21 7.43
C ALA A 491 -22.62 -12.87 6.29
N PRO A 492 -23.68 -12.07 6.55
CA PRO A 492 -24.72 -11.82 5.56
C PRO A 492 -24.22 -11.01 4.35
N ARG A 493 -23.15 -10.22 4.51
CA ARG A 493 -22.46 -9.50 3.42
C ARG A 493 -21.23 -10.23 2.90
N GLY A 494 -20.98 -11.43 3.39
CA GLY A 494 -19.89 -12.29 2.97
C GLY A 494 -18.71 -12.34 3.95
N ALA A 495 -17.96 -13.44 3.84
CA ALA A 495 -16.67 -13.68 4.46
C ALA A 495 -15.78 -14.43 3.46
N VAL A 496 -14.46 -14.29 3.58
CA VAL A 496 -13.51 -14.88 2.64
C VAL A 496 -12.69 -15.98 3.30
N LEU A 497 -12.41 -17.03 2.54
CA LEU A 497 -11.60 -18.18 2.96
C LEU A 497 -10.57 -18.51 1.88
N LYS A 498 -9.31 -18.71 2.28
CA LYS A 498 -8.27 -19.26 1.39
C LYS A 498 -8.24 -20.79 1.48
N ALA A 499 -9.14 -21.44 0.76
CA ALA A 499 -9.31 -22.90 0.80
C ALA A 499 -8.07 -23.69 0.38
N SER A 500 -7.25 -23.12 -0.53
CA SER A 500 -6.00 -23.75 -0.98
C SER A 500 -4.93 -23.86 0.12
N ALA A 501 -5.02 -23.06 1.19
CA ALA A 501 -4.05 -23.06 2.27
C ALA A 501 -4.52 -23.84 3.51
N SER A 502 -5.71 -24.45 3.47
CA SER A 502 -6.22 -25.32 4.52
C SER A 502 -5.32 -26.55 4.69
N LYS A 503 -4.84 -26.79 5.92
CA LYS A 503 -3.95 -27.93 6.22
C LYS A 503 -4.75 -29.19 6.52
N ASP A 504 -5.94 -29.03 7.11
CA ASP A 504 -6.91 -30.10 7.30
C ASP A 504 -8.19 -29.85 6.48
N ARG A 505 -8.37 -30.67 5.45
CA ARG A 505 -9.51 -30.62 4.52
C ARG A 505 -10.86 -30.85 5.20
N ARG A 506 -10.93 -31.59 6.32
CA ARG A 506 -12.18 -31.77 7.08
C ARG A 506 -12.71 -30.43 7.59
N LEU A 507 -11.83 -29.48 7.93
CA LEU A 507 -12.24 -28.20 8.49
C LEU A 507 -13.02 -27.31 7.50
N LEU A 508 -13.01 -27.64 6.20
CA LEU A 508 -13.79 -26.96 5.17
C LEU A 508 -15.27 -27.36 5.18
N GLN A 509 -15.61 -28.41 5.92
CA GLN A 509 -16.96 -28.79 6.26
C GLN A 509 -16.98 -29.20 7.74
N HIS A 510 -17.12 -28.20 8.63
CA HIS A 510 -16.94 -28.37 10.06
C HIS A 510 -18.08 -27.75 10.86
N LYS A 511 -18.36 -28.36 12.01
CA LYS A 511 -19.33 -27.90 12.99
C LYS A 511 -18.74 -28.07 14.38
N GLY A 512 -18.69 -26.99 15.17
CA GLY A 512 -18.10 -27.05 16.51
C GLY A 512 -18.47 -25.87 17.40
N PRO A 513 -18.24 -25.99 18.73
CA PRO A 513 -18.54 -24.93 19.69
C PRO A 513 -17.56 -23.75 19.57
N ALA A 514 -18.09 -22.53 19.69
CA ALA A 514 -17.33 -21.29 19.63
C ALA A 514 -16.46 -21.10 20.89
N VAL A 515 -15.23 -20.62 20.69
CA VAL A 515 -14.38 -20.02 21.73
C VAL A 515 -14.09 -18.59 21.31
N VAL A 516 -14.68 -17.63 22.01
CA VAL A 516 -14.81 -16.23 21.63
C VAL A 516 -13.80 -15.36 22.38
N PHE A 517 -12.98 -14.67 21.59
CA PHE A 517 -12.13 -13.58 22.01
C PHE A 517 -12.77 -12.24 21.59
N ARG A 518 -12.98 -11.35 22.56
CA ARG A 518 -13.72 -10.09 22.36
C ARG A 518 -12.89 -9.02 21.66
N SER A 519 -11.57 -9.10 21.76
CA SER A 519 -10.61 -8.16 21.17
C SER A 519 -9.23 -8.81 21.03
N ALA A 520 -8.31 -8.14 20.33
CA ALA A 520 -6.93 -8.60 20.24
C ALA A 520 -6.24 -8.70 21.62
N ALA A 521 -6.57 -7.78 22.55
CA ALA A 521 -6.05 -7.81 23.92
C ALA A 521 -6.63 -8.98 24.73
N ASP A 522 -7.93 -9.24 24.62
CA ASP A 522 -8.59 -10.38 25.25
C ASP A 522 -8.00 -11.72 24.77
N MET A 523 -7.76 -11.85 23.46
CA MET A 523 -7.07 -13.01 22.89
C MET A 523 -5.66 -13.18 23.48
N ALA A 524 -4.85 -12.12 23.52
CA ALA A 524 -3.49 -12.20 24.03
C ALA A 524 -3.44 -12.67 25.50
N ASN A 525 -4.42 -12.28 26.32
CA ASN A 525 -4.50 -12.65 27.73
C ASN A 525 -5.02 -14.08 27.96
N ARG A 526 -5.98 -14.56 27.15
CA ARG A 526 -6.69 -15.82 27.39
C ARG A 526 -6.21 -17.00 26.55
N LEU A 527 -5.63 -16.77 25.36
CA LEU A 527 -5.38 -17.82 24.36
C LEU A 527 -4.53 -18.98 24.90
N ASP A 528 -3.53 -18.67 25.73
CA ASP A 528 -2.60 -19.65 26.29
C ASP A 528 -2.90 -19.97 27.77
N ASP A 529 -4.06 -19.56 28.30
CA ASP A 529 -4.50 -19.97 29.64
C ASP A 529 -4.69 -21.50 29.69
N PRO A 530 -4.04 -22.22 30.63
CA PRO A 530 -4.22 -23.66 30.78
C PRO A 530 -5.68 -24.07 31.00
N ASN A 531 -6.49 -23.19 31.60
CA ASN A 531 -7.89 -23.42 31.93
C ASN A 531 -8.88 -23.03 30.82
N LEU A 532 -8.42 -22.46 29.70
CA LEU A 532 -9.30 -22.11 28.57
C LEU A 532 -10.05 -23.37 28.07
N ASP A 533 -11.37 -23.41 28.11
CA ASP A 533 -12.11 -24.56 27.59
C ASP A 533 -12.05 -24.59 26.05
N VAL A 534 -11.10 -25.37 25.51
CA VAL A 534 -10.84 -25.45 24.07
C VAL A 534 -10.34 -26.84 23.68
N THR A 535 -10.92 -27.38 22.62
CA THR A 535 -10.59 -28.68 22.04
C THR A 535 -10.18 -28.51 20.57
N PRO A 536 -9.58 -29.52 19.93
CA PRO A 536 -9.27 -29.46 18.49
C PRO A 536 -10.50 -29.23 17.59
N ASP A 537 -11.70 -29.64 18.04
CA ASP A 537 -12.96 -29.49 17.31
C ASP A 537 -13.66 -28.13 17.57
N SER A 538 -13.16 -27.34 18.51
CA SER A 538 -13.67 -25.99 18.80
C SER A 538 -13.40 -25.03 17.63
N VAL A 539 -14.23 -23.99 17.52
CA VAL A 539 -14.08 -22.92 16.53
C VAL A 539 -13.61 -21.65 17.22
N LEU A 540 -12.40 -21.18 16.88
CA LEU A 540 -11.89 -19.94 17.49
C LEU A 540 -12.49 -18.73 16.78
N VAL A 541 -13.08 -17.81 17.55
CA VAL A 541 -13.74 -16.61 17.06
C VAL A 541 -13.03 -15.39 17.64
N LEU A 542 -12.54 -14.50 16.78
CA LEU A 542 -12.01 -13.21 17.19
C LEU A 542 -12.85 -12.10 16.57
N ARG A 543 -13.50 -11.31 17.41
CA ARG A 543 -14.33 -10.18 16.96
C ARG A 543 -13.73 -8.85 17.40
N GLY A 544 -14.25 -7.75 16.85
CA GLY A 544 -13.82 -6.40 17.22
C GLY A 544 -12.47 -6.03 16.60
N ILE A 545 -12.04 -6.73 15.55
CA ILE A 545 -10.82 -6.44 14.80
C ILE A 545 -11.11 -6.06 13.34
N GLY A 546 -12.33 -5.60 13.07
CA GLY A 546 -12.75 -5.07 11.77
C GLY A 546 -12.24 -3.65 11.47
N PRO A 547 -12.74 -3.04 10.37
CA PRO A 547 -12.38 -1.69 9.98
C PRO A 547 -12.54 -0.66 11.09
N VAL A 548 -13.68 -0.62 11.79
CA VAL A 548 -13.97 0.35 12.86
C VAL A 548 -13.60 -0.19 14.24
N GLY A 549 -13.71 -1.51 14.49
CA GLY A 549 -13.52 -2.12 15.81
C GLY A 549 -12.13 -1.91 16.42
N HIS A 550 -11.05 -2.26 15.70
CA HIS A 550 -9.66 -2.08 16.16
C HIS A 550 -8.99 -0.82 15.59
N PRO A 551 -9.76 0.03 14.93
CA PRO A 551 -9.40 0.70 13.66
C PRO A 551 -8.34 0.04 12.77
N GLY A 552 -8.56 0.09 11.46
CA GLY A 552 -7.55 -0.34 10.48
C GLY A 552 -7.55 -1.82 10.15
N MET A 553 -8.46 -2.62 10.72
CA MET A 553 -8.63 -4.03 10.36
C MET A 553 -7.29 -4.82 10.36
N PRO A 554 -6.63 -5.00 11.51
CA PRO A 554 -5.28 -5.58 11.58
C PRO A 554 -5.21 -7.02 11.05
N GLU A 555 -3.99 -7.50 10.77
CA GLU A 555 -3.73 -8.89 10.34
C GLU A 555 -3.75 -9.90 11.50
N ALA A 556 -4.56 -9.65 12.51
CA ALA A 556 -4.72 -10.47 13.71
C ALA A 556 -5.76 -11.60 13.54
N GLY A 557 -6.43 -11.70 12.39
CA GLY A 557 -7.38 -12.76 12.08
C GLY A 557 -6.74 -14.14 11.94
N LEU A 558 -5.41 -14.21 11.82
CA LEU A 558 -4.66 -15.45 12.06
C LEU A 558 -4.60 -15.72 13.57
N ILE A 559 -5.71 -16.20 14.13
CA ILE A 559 -5.75 -16.66 15.52
C ILE A 559 -4.74 -17.81 15.66
N PRO A 560 -3.73 -17.70 16.53
CA PRO A 560 -2.79 -18.78 16.71
C PRO A 560 -3.47 -19.99 17.38
N ILE A 561 -2.95 -21.19 17.13
CA ILE A 561 -3.41 -22.38 17.85
C ILE A 561 -3.00 -22.23 19.33
N PRO A 562 -3.92 -22.45 20.30
CA PRO A 562 -3.59 -22.46 21.72
C PRO A 562 -2.38 -23.33 22.02
N ARG A 563 -1.41 -22.84 22.80
CA ARG A 563 -0.13 -23.53 23.03
C ARG A 563 -0.31 -24.96 23.52
N LYS A 564 -1.26 -25.19 24.44
CA LYS A 564 -1.57 -26.51 24.98
C LYS A 564 -2.08 -27.52 23.95
N LEU A 565 -2.68 -27.05 22.85
CA LEU A 565 -3.09 -27.89 21.71
C LEU A 565 -1.94 -28.06 20.71
N ALA A 566 -1.15 -27.00 20.48
CA ALA A 566 0.02 -27.06 19.61
C ALA A 566 1.05 -28.09 20.09
N VAL A 567 1.35 -28.12 21.40
CA VAL A 567 2.23 -29.14 22.03
C VAL A 567 1.69 -30.57 21.86
N ARG A 568 0.37 -30.73 21.70
CA ARG A 568 -0.29 -32.01 21.44
C ARG A 568 -0.37 -32.37 19.95
N GLY A 569 0.28 -31.59 19.08
CA GLY A 569 0.35 -31.81 17.64
C GLY A 569 -0.80 -31.24 16.82
N VAL A 570 -1.66 -30.38 17.40
CA VAL A 570 -2.72 -29.71 16.63
C VAL A 570 -2.11 -28.60 15.77
N THR A 571 -2.24 -28.73 14.45
CA THR A 571 -1.64 -27.79 13.49
C THR A 571 -2.63 -26.86 12.76
N ASP A 572 -3.92 -27.19 12.82
CA ASP A 572 -5.01 -26.42 12.18
C ASP A 572 -6.31 -26.55 13.00
N MET A 573 -7.13 -25.51 12.94
CA MET A 573 -8.46 -25.39 13.57
C MET A 573 -9.30 -24.43 12.73
N LEU A 574 -10.62 -24.58 12.75
CA LEU A 574 -11.50 -23.59 12.14
C LEU A 574 -11.42 -22.29 12.95
N ARG A 575 -11.07 -21.20 12.27
CA ARG A 575 -10.86 -19.88 12.89
C ARG A 575 -11.61 -18.82 12.09
N LEU A 576 -12.26 -17.88 12.76
CA LEU A 576 -12.99 -16.81 12.08
C LEU A 576 -12.83 -15.46 12.75
N SER A 577 -12.79 -14.40 11.93
CA SER A 577 -12.76 -13.02 12.42
C SER A 577 -13.29 -12.00 11.41
N ASP A 578 -13.64 -10.82 11.92
CA ASP A 578 -13.89 -9.62 11.12
C ASP A 578 -12.59 -8.93 10.66
N GLY A 579 -11.43 -9.48 11.00
CA GLY A 579 -10.12 -8.93 10.65
C GLY A 579 -9.55 -9.47 9.35
N ARG A 580 -8.24 -9.21 9.16
CA ARG A 580 -7.45 -9.71 8.03
C ARG A 580 -6.43 -10.73 8.51
N MET A 581 -5.77 -11.37 7.55
CA MET A 581 -4.53 -12.09 7.80
C MET A 581 -3.52 -11.68 6.74
N SER A 582 -2.23 -11.86 7.03
CA SER A 582 -1.21 -11.74 6.00
C SER A 582 -1.44 -12.77 4.91
N GLY A 583 -1.29 -12.40 3.64
CA GLY A 583 -1.40 -13.32 2.50
C GLY A 583 -0.46 -14.53 2.55
N THR A 584 0.47 -14.55 3.51
CA THR A 584 1.53 -15.53 3.74
C THR A 584 1.19 -16.58 4.80
N ALA A 585 -0.01 -16.50 5.39
CA ALA A 585 -0.51 -17.45 6.36
C ALA A 585 -1.18 -18.67 5.71
N GLY A 586 -1.20 -19.79 6.46
CA GLY A 586 -1.91 -21.01 6.08
C GLY A 586 -2.80 -21.55 7.20
N GLY A 587 -3.70 -22.44 6.84
CA GLY A 587 -4.73 -23.07 7.67
C GLY A 587 -6.15 -22.67 7.29
N THR A 588 -7.12 -23.19 8.04
CA THR A 588 -8.56 -23.04 7.73
C THR A 588 -9.17 -21.83 8.44
N ILE A 589 -9.11 -20.67 7.78
CA ILE A 589 -9.39 -19.36 8.39
C ILE A 589 -10.35 -18.54 7.55
N LEU A 590 -11.48 -18.14 8.15
CA LEU A 590 -12.42 -17.18 7.58
C LEU A 590 -12.11 -15.76 8.07
N LEU A 591 -12.16 -14.82 7.14
CA LEU A 591 -11.77 -13.43 7.35
C LEU A 591 -12.80 -12.49 6.78
N HIS A 592 -12.67 -11.21 7.11
CA HIS A 592 -13.44 -10.13 6.50
C HIS A 592 -14.95 -10.35 6.69
N VAL A 593 -15.35 -11.01 7.79
CA VAL A 593 -16.75 -11.19 8.13
C VAL A 593 -17.43 -9.83 8.17
N ALA A 594 -18.39 -9.64 7.28
CA ALA A 594 -19.13 -8.39 7.12
C ALA A 594 -20.64 -8.62 7.37
N PRO A 595 -21.31 -7.75 8.16
CA PRO A 595 -20.75 -6.62 8.93
C PRO A 595 -19.78 -7.06 10.04
N GLU A 596 -18.77 -6.23 10.32
CA GLU A 596 -17.79 -6.48 11.38
C GLU A 596 -18.45 -6.66 12.75
N GLY A 597 -17.82 -7.39 13.68
CA GLY A 597 -18.38 -7.70 14.99
C GLY A 597 -18.61 -6.46 15.87
N ALA A 598 -17.93 -5.35 15.56
CA ALA A 598 -18.17 -4.06 16.20
C ALA A 598 -19.45 -3.37 15.68
N ASP A 599 -20.05 -3.74 14.55
CA ASP A 599 -21.36 -3.18 14.16
C ASP A 599 -22.44 -3.67 15.15
N PRO A 600 -23.30 -2.79 15.69
CA PRO A 600 -24.35 -3.16 16.66
C PRO A 600 -25.32 -4.23 16.13
N ARG A 601 -25.50 -4.31 14.81
CA ARG A 601 -26.39 -5.27 14.14
C ARG A 601 -25.65 -6.53 13.67
N SER A 602 -24.36 -6.67 13.99
CA SER A 602 -23.58 -7.82 13.54
C SER A 602 -23.90 -9.07 14.36
N VAL A 603 -24.15 -10.18 13.66
CA VAL A 603 -24.31 -11.50 14.29
C VAL A 603 -23.00 -12.01 14.87
N LEU A 604 -21.85 -11.72 14.23
CA LEU A 604 -20.53 -12.01 14.81
C LEU A 604 -20.34 -11.34 16.18
N GLY A 605 -20.91 -10.15 16.32
CA GLY A 605 -20.88 -9.34 17.53
C GLY A 605 -21.63 -9.91 18.73
N ILE A 606 -22.52 -10.89 18.53
CA ILE A 606 -23.37 -11.48 19.59
C ILE A 606 -23.08 -12.97 19.86
N VAL A 607 -22.10 -13.55 19.15
CA VAL A 607 -21.62 -14.93 19.42
C VAL A 607 -21.06 -15.01 20.84
N ARG A 608 -21.39 -16.09 21.55
CA ARG A 608 -20.94 -16.42 22.91
C ARG A 608 -20.20 -17.76 22.90
N ASP A 609 -19.38 -18.00 23.93
CA ASP A 609 -18.73 -19.28 24.13
C ASP A 609 -19.76 -20.42 24.13
N GLY A 610 -19.47 -21.52 23.44
CA GLY A 610 -20.35 -22.69 23.32
C GLY A 610 -21.39 -22.63 22.19
N ASP A 611 -21.67 -21.47 21.59
CA ASP A 611 -22.55 -21.39 20.41
C ASP A 611 -21.98 -22.26 19.27
N ILE A 612 -22.83 -23.00 18.55
CA ILE A 612 -22.36 -23.91 17.52
C ILE A 612 -22.20 -23.18 16.18
N ILE A 613 -20.99 -23.18 15.63
CA ILE A 613 -20.68 -22.59 14.33
C ILE A 613 -20.58 -23.68 13.28
N ARG A 614 -21.18 -23.44 12.11
CA ARG A 614 -21.15 -24.31 10.94
C ARG A 614 -20.48 -23.61 9.76
N CYS A 615 -19.46 -24.25 9.21
CA CYS A 615 -18.79 -23.87 7.97
C CYS A 615 -18.99 -24.99 6.94
N ASP A 616 -19.47 -24.64 5.75
CA ASP A 616 -19.55 -25.56 4.61
C ASP A 616 -19.11 -24.84 3.33
N LEU A 617 -17.89 -25.15 2.87
CA LEU A 617 -17.33 -24.57 1.65
C LEU A 617 -18.13 -24.97 0.40
N ALA A 618 -18.65 -26.20 0.32
CA ALA A 618 -19.38 -26.64 -0.86
C ALA A 618 -20.69 -25.86 -1.02
N ALA A 619 -21.41 -25.66 0.09
CA ALA A 619 -22.63 -24.87 0.15
C ALA A 619 -22.42 -23.35 0.21
N ARG A 620 -21.17 -22.88 0.34
CA ARG A 620 -20.81 -21.46 0.64
C ARG A 620 -21.50 -20.91 1.88
N LEU A 621 -21.59 -21.74 2.92
CA LEU A 621 -22.31 -21.43 4.14
C LEU A 621 -21.37 -21.15 5.31
N LEU A 622 -21.58 -20.01 5.98
CA LEU A 622 -21.04 -19.69 7.29
C LEU A 622 -22.19 -19.25 8.21
N ALA A 623 -22.48 -20.07 9.22
CA ALA A 623 -23.61 -19.83 10.10
C ALA A 623 -23.29 -20.13 11.57
N VAL A 624 -24.08 -19.53 12.46
CA VAL A 624 -24.20 -19.93 13.86
C VAL A 624 -25.59 -20.54 14.08
N ASP A 625 -25.68 -21.66 14.79
CA ASP A 625 -26.92 -22.39 15.04
C ASP A 625 -27.73 -21.70 16.17
N LEU A 626 -28.20 -20.50 15.89
CA LEU A 626 -29.14 -19.73 16.72
C LEU A 626 -30.41 -19.48 15.92
N SER A 627 -31.57 -19.39 16.60
CA SER A 627 -32.81 -18.98 15.95
C SER A 627 -32.81 -17.47 15.69
N ASP A 628 -33.62 -17.02 14.74
CA ASP A 628 -33.73 -15.59 14.41
C ASP A 628 -34.22 -14.78 15.62
N GLU A 629 -35.07 -15.36 16.48
CA GLU A 629 -35.55 -14.73 17.72
C GLU A 629 -34.40 -14.52 18.72
N GLU A 630 -33.53 -15.52 18.91
CA GLU A 630 -32.37 -15.42 19.80
C GLU A 630 -31.34 -14.42 19.27
N ILE A 631 -31.12 -14.39 17.96
CA ILE A 631 -30.24 -13.38 17.33
C ILE A 631 -30.80 -11.98 17.58
N ALA A 632 -32.09 -11.75 17.31
CA ALA A 632 -32.73 -10.45 17.52
C ALA A 632 -32.70 -10.04 19.00
N HIS A 633 -32.94 -10.99 19.92
CA HIS A 633 -32.88 -10.76 21.35
C HIS A 633 -31.48 -10.29 21.80
N ARG A 634 -30.42 -11.02 21.43
CA ARG A 634 -29.05 -10.64 21.80
C ARG A 634 -28.58 -9.33 21.17
N GLN A 635 -29.04 -9.02 19.96
CA GLN A 635 -28.77 -7.72 19.32
C GLN A 635 -29.44 -6.57 20.08
N ALA A 636 -30.70 -6.74 20.48
CA ALA A 636 -31.41 -5.75 21.27
C ALA A 636 -30.76 -5.55 22.65
N GLU A 637 -30.39 -6.64 23.33
CA GLU A 637 -29.66 -6.61 24.59
C GLU A 637 -28.36 -5.80 24.47
N ARG A 638 -27.56 -6.06 23.42
CA ARG A 638 -26.31 -5.34 23.17
C ARG A 638 -26.52 -3.85 22.91
N VAL A 639 -27.53 -3.48 22.13
CA VAL A 639 -27.84 -2.07 21.86
C VAL A 639 -28.27 -1.34 23.14
N GLN A 640 -29.00 -2.00 24.03
CA GLN A 640 -29.39 -1.45 25.32
C GLN A 640 -28.17 -1.24 26.25
N ASP A 641 -27.28 -2.24 26.34
CA ASP A 641 -26.03 -2.16 27.11
C ASP A 641 -25.20 -0.94 26.67
N TRP A 642 -25.01 -0.78 25.37
CA TRP A 642 -24.28 0.35 24.79
C TRP A 642 -24.90 1.72 25.10
N ALA A 643 -26.23 1.81 25.07
CA ALA A 643 -26.94 3.05 25.42
C ALA A 643 -26.75 3.40 26.90
N GLN A 644 -26.68 2.40 27.78
CA GLN A 644 -26.41 2.60 29.20
C GLN A 644 -24.96 3.01 29.45
N THR A 645 -23.98 2.37 28.79
CA THR A 645 -22.57 2.75 28.91
C THR A 645 -22.33 4.19 28.43
N ALA A 646 -22.92 4.58 27.30
CA ALA A 646 -22.78 5.94 26.76
C ALA A 646 -23.42 7.02 27.65
N ALA A 647 -24.43 6.68 28.44
CA ALA A 647 -25.06 7.60 29.39
C ALA A 647 -24.27 7.80 30.69
N ASN A 648 -23.36 6.87 31.02
CA ASN A 648 -22.59 6.86 32.27
C ASN A 648 -21.15 7.38 32.12
N ASP A 649 -20.72 7.75 30.90
CA ASP A 649 -19.33 8.05 30.52
C ASP A 649 -18.81 9.45 30.94
N ASP A 650 -19.43 10.06 31.96
CA ASP A 650 -19.03 11.39 32.45
C ASP A 650 -17.89 11.34 33.51
N ASN A 651 -17.41 10.18 33.98
CA ASN A 651 -16.45 10.15 35.11
C ASN A 651 -15.53 8.91 35.33
N ASP A 652 -15.38 7.94 34.42
CA ASP A 652 -14.55 6.75 34.69
C ASP A 652 -13.45 6.48 33.63
N ASP A 653 -12.18 6.68 34.01
CA ASP A 653 -10.98 6.52 33.16
C ASP A 653 -10.72 5.06 32.72
N HIS A 654 -11.55 4.10 33.16
CA HIS A 654 -11.40 2.67 32.91
C HIS A 654 -12.43 2.05 31.95
N HIS A 655 -13.47 2.81 31.56
CA HIS A 655 -14.43 2.38 30.54
C HIS A 655 -14.20 3.15 29.24
N HIS A 656 -13.46 2.56 28.29
CA HIS A 656 -13.38 3.17 26.97
C HIS A 656 -14.72 2.99 26.23
N PRO A 657 -15.38 4.06 25.77
CA PRO A 657 -16.62 3.95 25.02
C PRO A 657 -16.43 3.07 23.79
N GLU A 658 -17.47 2.29 23.48
CA GLU A 658 -17.51 1.42 22.30
C GLU A 658 -17.09 2.21 21.04
N PRO A 659 -16.20 1.67 20.17
CA PRO A 659 -15.60 2.43 19.07
C PRO A 659 -16.61 3.15 18.16
N TRP A 660 -17.79 2.58 17.97
CA TRP A 660 -18.88 3.14 17.15
C TRP A 660 -19.56 4.37 17.76
N ILE A 661 -19.49 4.52 19.09
CA ILE A 661 -19.98 5.70 19.82
C ILE A 661 -18.84 6.74 19.85
N ALA A 662 -17.65 6.31 20.28
CA ALA A 662 -16.47 7.17 20.43
C ALA A 662 -16.10 7.93 19.13
N ARG A 663 -16.32 7.34 17.94
CA ARG A 663 -15.96 7.96 16.65
C ARG A 663 -16.58 9.33 16.39
N GLN A 664 -17.68 9.68 17.06
CA GLN A 664 -18.37 10.95 16.86
C GLN A 664 -17.57 12.13 17.42
N THR A 665 -16.81 11.93 18.50
CA THR A 665 -16.09 13.00 19.21
C THR A 665 -14.56 12.95 18.98
N LEU A 666 -14.05 11.87 18.40
CA LEU A 666 -12.61 11.72 18.13
C LEU A 666 -12.09 12.75 17.12
N ARG A 667 -10.96 13.37 17.46
CA ARG A 667 -10.21 14.31 16.62
C ARG A 667 -9.15 13.63 15.74
N GLY A 668 -8.61 14.38 14.78
CA GLY A 668 -7.49 13.95 13.93
C GLY A 668 -7.84 12.84 12.93
N TYR A 669 -6.81 12.24 12.32
CA TYR A 669 -6.99 11.21 11.29
C TYR A 669 -7.78 9.99 11.81
N ARG A 670 -7.61 9.61 13.07
CA ARG A 670 -8.39 8.53 13.69
C ARG A 670 -9.89 8.82 13.69
N GLY A 671 -10.29 10.04 14.06
CA GLY A 671 -11.68 10.45 13.98
C GLY A 671 -12.23 10.41 12.55
N LEU A 672 -11.49 10.97 11.60
CA LEU A 672 -11.86 10.90 10.17
C LEU A 672 -12.04 9.46 9.72
N TYR A 673 -11.05 8.62 10.01
CA TYR A 673 -11.06 7.22 9.63
C TYR A 673 -12.30 6.50 10.15
N MET A 674 -12.60 6.62 11.44
CA MET A 674 -13.67 5.85 12.08
C MET A 674 -15.08 6.27 11.60
N ARG A 675 -15.24 7.53 11.17
CA ARG A 675 -16.51 8.02 10.61
C ARG A 675 -16.71 7.63 9.15
N GLU A 676 -15.62 7.67 8.37
CA GLU A 676 -15.70 7.58 6.91
C GLU A 676 -15.38 6.20 6.33
N VAL A 677 -14.71 5.31 7.09
CA VAL A 677 -14.37 3.98 6.56
C VAL A 677 -15.62 3.14 6.30
N ASN A 678 -15.69 2.54 5.11
CA ASN A 678 -16.71 1.56 4.75
C ASN A 678 -16.28 0.13 5.19
N GLN A 679 -17.11 -0.88 4.90
CA GLN A 679 -16.83 -2.25 5.35
C GLN A 679 -15.88 -3.00 4.40
N ALA A 680 -15.38 -4.16 4.83
CA ALA A 680 -14.38 -4.92 4.09
C ALA A 680 -14.88 -5.41 2.71
N ASP A 681 -16.17 -5.74 2.60
CA ASP A 681 -16.86 -6.11 1.36
C ASP A 681 -17.05 -4.95 0.39
N GLU A 682 -16.80 -3.71 0.84
CA GLU A 682 -16.80 -2.49 0.02
C GLU A 682 -15.38 -1.93 -0.20
N GLY A 683 -14.36 -2.65 0.26
CA GLY A 683 -12.95 -2.31 0.09
C GLY A 683 -12.28 -1.59 1.27
N ALA A 684 -12.98 -1.37 2.39
CA ALA A 684 -12.48 -0.66 3.58
C ALA A 684 -11.80 0.69 3.24
N ASP A 685 -12.40 1.44 2.31
CA ASP A 685 -12.02 2.77 1.84
C ASP A 685 -12.85 3.85 2.55
N PHE A 686 -12.49 5.13 2.36
CA PHE A 686 -13.33 6.24 2.80
C PHE A 686 -14.46 6.51 1.82
N ARG A 687 -15.69 6.58 2.32
CA ARG A 687 -16.89 6.84 1.49
C ARG A 687 -16.70 8.07 0.60
N PHE A 688 -16.24 9.19 1.18
CA PHE A 688 -16.04 10.44 0.46
C PHE A 688 -14.94 10.41 -0.62
N LEU A 689 -14.07 9.38 -0.63
CA LEU A 689 -13.02 9.20 -1.65
C LEU A 689 -13.42 8.21 -2.75
N THR A 690 -14.54 7.51 -2.60
CA THR A 690 -15.08 6.68 -3.68
C THR A 690 -15.52 7.55 -4.85
N ALA A 691 -15.66 6.97 -6.05
CA ALA A 691 -16.09 7.71 -7.23
C ALA A 691 -17.51 8.29 -7.09
N GLU A 692 -18.35 7.69 -6.23
CA GLU A 692 -19.69 8.19 -5.89
C GLU A 692 -19.63 9.38 -4.91
N GLY A 693 -18.46 9.66 -4.33
CA GLY A 693 -18.28 10.62 -3.25
C GLY A 693 -18.98 10.15 -1.96
N PRO A 694 -19.30 11.07 -1.03
CA PRO A 694 -19.90 10.72 0.26
C PRO A 694 -21.31 10.08 0.17
N GLY A 695 -21.81 9.81 -1.03
CA GLY A 695 -23.19 9.43 -1.28
C GLY A 695 -24.13 10.63 -1.12
N ARG A 696 -25.26 10.62 -1.82
CA ARG A 696 -26.34 11.61 -1.66
C ARG A 696 -27.15 11.44 -0.36
N SER A 697 -26.68 10.65 0.60
CA SER A 697 -27.36 10.44 1.88
C SER A 697 -26.74 11.29 2.98
N ASP A 698 -27.05 12.59 2.97
CA ASP A 698 -27.47 13.35 4.16
C ASP A 698 -27.68 14.83 3.83
N LYS A 699 -28.96 15.20 3.69
CA LYS A 699 -29.56 16.54 3.93
C LYS A 699 -29.04 17.79 3.20
N THR A 700 -27.87 17.83 2.57
CA THR A 700 -27.36 19.08 1.95
C THR A 700 -27.95 19.37 0.57
N ALA A 701 -28.33 18.34 -0.20
CA ALA A 701 -29.00 18.52 -1.48
C ALA A 701 -30.41 19.14 -1.33
N ALA A 702 -31.09 18.93 -0.19
CA ALA A 702 -32.37 19.56 0.12
C ALA A 702 -32.24 21.06 0.42
N ILE A 703 -31.08 21.51 0.91
CA ILE A 703 -30.83 22.92 1.25
C ILE A 703 -30.51 23.75 -0.01
N VAL A 704 -29.86 23.15 -1.01
CA VAL A 704 -29.50 23.84 -2.27
C VAL A 704 -30.62 23.74 -3.33
N ALA A 705 -31.51 22.74 -3.25
CA ALA A 705 -32.55 22.51 -4.25
C ALA A 705 -33.91 23.18 -3.98
N GLY A 706 -34.08 23.93 -2.88
CA GLY A 706 -35.27 24.76 -2.65
C GLY A 706 -36.61 24.10 -3.00
N ARG A 707 -36.84 22.88 -2.50
CA ARG A 707 -38.13 22.18 -2.52
C ARG A 707 -38.34 21.43 -1.22
#